data_AF-A0AAU5TKE9-F1
#
_entry.id   AF-A0AAU5TKE9-F1
#
_cell.length_a   1.000
_cell.length_b   1.000
_cell.length_c   1.000
_cell.angle_alpha   90.00
_cell.angle_beta   90.00
_cell.angle_gamma   90.00
#
_symmetry.space_group_name_H-M   'P 1'
#
loop_
_entity.id
_entity.type
_entity.pdbx_description
1 polymer ?
#
loop_
_entity_poly.entity_id
_entity_poly.type
_entity_poly.pdbx_seq_one_letter_code
_entity_poly.pdbx_strand_id
1 'polypeptide(L)'
;MPITLPPQPQPPRTAAARPGPVRLAPLQGETNLSYLDRLADRYRLGVRDLVPALIQVRGGLFKGYRTDGEVYLNAEARARIAVFCRVPEEILSRALPAWTAQEPLAPDGTGAAGRFRFGRVVPAAGEGCRSWTAACTGRAKPVRIYLQPHTRICPRHRRWMLGTHWIDGASADTEQVDLTGLPEMVKAHRRHLALLRHRPDAARAFEVSHAVTVSWWAQQWPEEQQWPRRTLLLTPPGTDPGWWRLLVRDAVTYPETVALTSILTAPRTRQRLLADTGGHLPHALAHTPELVAQLTRATNQPSLAGRIASISAGPLLLWAQQSVQTGADPAAAERLWALHMAHQPRPIARELAAHRNAAQQPAKTADSRPLDLGLRHMSDQAFTTGLAHARAYAAVHGHLAVPIHSRFNDFGLGRWLSNQRKHAAIPPEHVAALEALDPWWRPPWTVMWQRTYYQARDHARSRGPLRPEHGFPTTSFGLGEWLYNQCTRYGQLHPAQQRLLVGIGLTPETAQAARPRRKHMATHFQRAIACARAFTETHRTLVNVTQGTVQDGLNLGQWLGNQRSKDRAYQRRHGAPSPRALALSAIDPWWNPPWALDWQRSWHQAHTQVQGGQVLDVAAGFPGTSSALTTWLTTQYAQYDVLQPGQQKLLVQLGLTEEIARGTAARPSEHEVEFFVGLRYARSYHATHHTLATATDVVHDGFQLGRWLRRQRQQAREHTRRGTPPSTQTKALDAVDPWWCPPWPLAWQGTWQNIRLQVEGGHQLDADHHFRSFAPIRRAWLRQQRLRYDDLHPGQQHLLASVGLTGETARIRPLTRYAETALTHARAYAATHHTLAMAYSTVHDGFPLGRWLSGQRRRALDDTAPTARHQALCAIDRWWNPPWDLAWQRAYTRARTAHARPGRPPTDVRLWTAAQQTAWPRLRPEQHQLLTDIGITPRTEDIAGSAKSSRVFLLGPGLTHARTYAATHGHLACSQTTLHDGFPLGAWLVQKRSAARQGRLSPTTTTHALDTIDPWWNPPWSRTWQHAYRQAQFHQRTGQSPSPALQQWTGRQRTLWTTLHPAQQHLLTTIGIHPHT
;
A
#
# COMPACT_ATOMS: atom_id res chain seq x y z
N MET A 1 -46.05 30.94 31.50
CA MET A 1 -44.73 31.60 31.59
C MET A 1 -43.92 31.26 30.35
N PRO A 2 -43.70 32.19 29.41
CA PRO A 2 -42.87 31.93 28.25
C PRO A 2 -41.40 32.04 28.63
N ILE A 3 -40.61 31.05 28.22
CA ILE A 3 -39.17 30.97 28.44
C ILE A 3 -38.51 32.07 27.61
N THR A 4 -37.97 33.07 28.30
CA THR A 4 -37.14 34.13 27.73
C THR A 4 -35.87 33.50 27.17
N LEU A 5 -35.73 33.48 25.84
CA LEU A 5 -34.45 33.21 25.18
C LEU A 5 -33.43 34.28 25.62
N PRO A 6 -32.17 33.91 25.90
CA PRO A 6 -31.15 34.91 26.22
C PRO A 6 -30.94 35.82 25.01
N PRO A 7 -30.61 37.12 25.21
CA PRO A 7 -30.37 38.03 24.11
C PRO A 7 -29.21 37.50 23.27
N GLN A 8 -29.41 37.44 21.94
CA GLN A 8 -28.32 37.14 21.03
C GLN A 8 -27.18 38.15 21.27
N PRO A 9 -25.92 37.71 21.33
CA PRO A 9 -24.80 38.63 21.43
C PRO A 9 -24.82 39.56 20.22
N GLN A 10 -24.94 40.87 20.47
CA GLN A 10 -24.79 41.87 19.43
C GLN A 10 -23.42 41.69 18.76
N PRO A 11 -23.33 41.78 17.42
CA PRO A 11 -22.03 41.78 16.75
C PRO A 11 -21.20 42.96 17.27
N PRO A 12 -19.90 42.79 17.52
CA PRO A 12 -19.06 43.89 17.98
C PRO A 12 -19.12 45.03 16.96
N ARG A 13 -19.35 46.26 17.44
CA ARG A 13 -19.37 47.49 16.63
C ARG A 13 -18.08 47.55 15.80
N THR A 14 -18.23 47.31 14.50
CA THR A 14 -17.17 47.46 13.50
C THR A 14 -16.72 48.91 13.46
N ALA A 15 -15.41 49.14 13.54
CA ALA A 15 -14.86 50.41 13.09
C ALA A 15 -15.29 50.58 11.62
N ALA A 16 -16.13 51.58 11.34
CA ALA A 16 -16.64 51.83 9.99
C ALA A 16 -15.45 51.95 9.03
N ALA A 17 -15.37 51.02 8.08
CA ALA A 17 -14.31 51.02 7.07
C ALA A 17 -14.39 52.35 6.30
N ARG A 18 -13.37 53.19 6.42
CA ARG A 18 -13.33 54.48 5.69
C ARG A 18 -13.11 54.19 4.20
N PRO A 19 -13.89 54.79 3.28
CA PRO A 19 -13.71 54.57 1.86
C PRO A 19 -12.35 55.11 1.41
N GLY A 20 -11.56 54.29 0.72
CA GLY A 20 -10.30 54.73 0.14
C GLY A 20 -10.52 55.75 -0.99
N PRO A 21 -9.52 56.59 -1.33
CA PRO A 21 -9.64 57.60 -2.38
C PRO A 21 -9.72 57.03 -3.80
N VAL A 22 -9.28 55.78 -4.03
CA VAL A 22 -9.19 55.18 -5.37
C VAL A 22 -10.32 54.20 -5.63
N ARG A 23 -11.09 54.45 -6.71
CA ARG A 23 -12.01 53.48 -7.31
C ARG A 23 -11.27 52.60 -8.33
N LEU A 24 -11.41 51.28 -8.22
CA LEU A 24 -10.82 50.30 -9.16
C LEU A 24 -11.90 49.39 -9.72
N ALA A 25 -12.10 49.38 -11.04
CA ALA A 25 -13.04 48.46 -11.66
C ALA A 25 -12.44 47.04 -11.78
N PRO A 26 -13.20 45.98 -11.38
CA PRO A 26 -12.78 44.60 -11.59
C PRO A 26 -12.89 44.23 -13.07
N LEU A 27 -12.07 43.27 -13.54
CA LEU A 27 -12.20 42.69 -14.87
C LEU A 27 -12.96 41.36 -14.81
N GLN A 28 -13.73 41.05 -15.86
CA GLN A 28 -14.53 39.83 -15.91
C GLN A 28 -13.65 38.58 -15.88
N GLY A 29 -13.87 37.70 -14.90
CA GLY A 29 -13.10 36.46 -14.72
C GLY A 29 -11.76 36.65 -14.01
N GLU A 30 -11.48 37.83 -13.46
CA GLU A 30 -10.27 38.14 -12.69
C GLU A 30 -10.22 37.38 -11.35
N THR A 31 -9.02 36.98 -10.94
CA THR A 31 -8.74 36.33 -9.65
C THR A 31 -8.82 37.35 -8.50
N ASN A 32 -9.24 36.91 -7.31
CA ASN A 32 -9.33 37.82 -6.15
C ASN A 32 -7.96 38.41 -5.83
N LEU A 33 -6.90 37.59 -5.86
CA LEU A 33 -5.53 38.03 -5.64
C LEU A 33 -5.07 39.09 -6.66
N SER A 34 -5.39 38.95 -7.95
CA SER A 34 -5.05 39.94 -8.98
C SER A 34 -5.73 41.28 -8.75
N TYR A 35 -7.02 41.24 -8.44
CA TYR A 35 -7.79 42.46 -8.16
C TYR A 35 -7.23 43.19 -6.94
N LEU A 36 -6.94 42.46 -5.86
CA LEU A 36 -6.36 43.01 -4.63
C LEU A 36 -4.93 43.53 -4.84
N ASP A 37 -4.11 42.86 -5.64
CA ASP A 37 -2.75 43.30 -5.96
C ASP A 37 -2.76 44.56 -6.84
N ARG A 38 -3.72 44.69 -7.76
CA ARG A 38 -3.94 45.93 -8.51
C ARG A 38 -4.48 47.05 -7.62
N LEU A 39 -5.33 46.73 -6.65
CA LEU A 39 -5.80 47.71 -5.68
C LEU A 39 -4.63 48.23 -4.83
N ALA A 40 -3.79 47.35 -4.30
CA ALA A 40 -2.60 47.70 -3.52
C ALA A 40 -1.60 48.57 -4.31
N ASP A 41 -1.41 48.24 -5.59
CA ASP A 41 -0.58 49.01 -6.53
C ASP A 41 -1.00 50.48 -6.64
N ARG A 42 -2.31 50.76 -6.57
CA ARG A 42 -2.83 52.15 -6.64
C ARG A 42 -2.43 52.98 -5.43
N TYR A 43 -2.13 52.32 -4.31
CA TYR A 43 -1.63 52.93 -3.08
C TYR A 43 -0.10 52.82 -2.94
N ARG A 44 0.60 52.28 -3.95
CA ARG A 44 2.05 51.96 -3.89
C ARG A 44 2.41 51.04 -2.73
N LEU A 45 1.49 50.15 -2.36
CA LEU A 45 1.68 49.13 -1.33
C LEU A 45 1.70 47.73 -1.96
N GLY A 46 2.33 46.77 -1.26
CA GLY A 46 2.20 45.36 -1.61
C GLY A 46 0.84 44.81 -1.17
N VAL A 47 0.33 43.81 -1.89
CA VAL A 47 -0.91 43.10 -1.49
C VAL A 47 -0.80 42.48 -0.08
N ARG A 48 0.42 42.13 0.32
CA ARG A 48 0.76 41.57 1.64
C ARG A 48 0.68 42.59 2.77
N ASP A 49 0.70 43.88 2.45
CA ASP A 49 0.69 44.98 3.41
C ASP A 49 -0.72 45.58 3.51
N LEU A 50 -1.33 45.87 2.34
CA LEU A 50 -2.65 46.49 2.29
C LEU A 50 -3.76 45.54 2.79
N VAL A 51 -3.80 44.31 2.29
CA VAL A 51 -4.96 43.43 2.54
C VAL A 51 -5.08 43.05 4.02
N PRO A 52 -4.02 42.60 4.74
CA PRO A 52 -4.13 42.27 6.16
C PRO A 52 -4.50 43.47 7.03
N ALA A 53 -4.06 44.68 6.65
CA ALA A 53 -4.44 45.92 7.33
C ALA A 53 -5.93 46.25 7.16
N LEU A 54 -6.49 46.07 5.95
CA LEU A 54 -7.91 46.32 5.67
C LEU A 54 -8.85 45.36 6.41
N ILE A 55 -8.46 44.09 6.52
CA ILE A 55 -9.29 43.06 7.17
C ILE A 55 -8.95 42.84 8.64
N GLN A 56 -8.01 43.63 9.19
CA GLN A 56 -7.58 43.61 10.61
C GLN A 56 -7.07 42.24 11.10
N VAL A 57 -6.39 41.48 10.23
CA VAL A 57 -5.79 40.18 10.58
C VAL A 57 -4.35 40.37 11.06
N ARG A 58 -4.06 40.00 12.31
CA ARG A 58 -2.69 39.95 12.84
C ARG A 58 -1.94 38.79 12.17
N GLY A 59 -0.96 39.12 11.31
CA GLY A 59 0.11 38.26 10.77
C GLY A 59 -0.24 36.80 10.44
N GLY A 60 -0.31 36.45 9.15
CA GLY A 60 -0.38 35.04 8.73
C GLY A 60 -1.21 34.73 7.48
N LEU A 61 -1.98 35.69 6.95
CA LEU A 61 -2.84 35.48 5.77
C LEU A 61 -2.07 34.93 4.57
N PHE A 62 -0.90 35.51 4.25
CA PHE A 62 -0.07 35.15 3.12
C PHE A 62 1.13 34.26 3.51
N LYS A 63 1.01 33.45 4.55
CA LYS A 63 2.08 32.50 4.93
C LYS A 63 2.31 31.50 3.79
N GLY A 64 3.53 31.47 3.24
CA GLY A 64 3.84 30.68 2.04
C GLY A 64 3.33 31.33 0.74
N TYR A 65 3.30 32.66 0.68
CA TYR A 65 2.93 33.43 -0.51
C TYR A 65 3.61 32.90 -1.77
N ARG A 66 2.80 32.66 -2.80
CA ARG A 66 3.23 32.31 -4.15
C ARG A 66 2.40 33.12 -5.12
N THR A 67 3.00 33.49 -6.25
CA THR A 67 2.26 34.20 -7.29
C THR A 67 1.10 33.35 -7.78
N ASP A 68 1.24 32.02 -7.92
CA ASP A 68 0.17 31.08 -8.34
C ASP A 68 -0.99 30.84 -7.35
N GLY A 69 -1.01 31.50 -6.19
CA GLY A 69 -2.07 31.32 -5.19
C GLY A 69 -3.33 32.14 -5.42
N GLU A 70 -4.32 31.95 -4.54
CA GLU A 70 -5.59 32.66 -4.51
C GLU A 70 -6.02 32.98 -3.06
N VAL A 71 -6.77 34.08 -2.90
CA VAL A 71 -7.28 34.58 -1.63
C VAL A 71 -8.79 34.36 -1.53
N TYR A 72 -9.21 33.70 -0.45
CA TYR A 72 -10.62 33.50 -0.11
C TYR A 72 -10.97 34.36 1.11
N LEU A 73 -12.11 35.05 1.05
CA LEU A 73 -12.52 36.06 2.02
C LEU A 73 -13.90 35.72 2.59
N ASN A 74 -14.10 35.93 3.90
CA ASN A 74 -15.42 35.82 4.51
C ASN A 74 -16.30 37.04 4.17
N ALA A 75 -17.60 36.97 4.48
CA ALA A 75 -18.54 38.05 4.19
C ALA A 75 -18.12 39.42 4.74
N GLU A 76 -17.63 39.46 5.98
CA GLU A 76 -17.21 40.72 6.62
C GLU A 76 -15.99 41.35 5.92
N ALA A 77 -14.98 40.56 5.57
CA ALA A 77 -13.81 41.02 4.85
C ALA A 77 -14.17 41.54 3.44
N ARG A 78 -15.10 40.87 2.74
CA ARG A 78 -15.58 41.31 1.43
C ARG A 78 -16.29 42.65 1.50
N ALA A 79 -17.18 42.83 2.48
CA ALA A 79 -17.88 44.10 2.69
C ALA A 79 -16.90 45.26 2.96
N ARG A 80 -15.89 45.04 3.81
CA ARG A 80 -14.85 46.04 4.10
C ARG A 80 -14.05 46.42 2.84
N ILE A 81 -13.68 45.44 2.03
CA ILE A 81 -12.94 45.69 0.78
C ILE A 81 -13.81 46.41 -0.25
N ALA A 82 -15.08 46.03 -0.39
CA ALA A 82 -16.04 46.67 -1.29
C ALA A 82 -16.23 48.18 -0.97
N VAL A 83 -16.38 48.50 0.33
CA VAL A 83 -16.43 49.89 0.81
C VAL A 83 -15.11 50.61 0.53
N PHE A 84 -13.97 49.98 0.81
CA PHE A 84 -12.65 50.60 0.62
C PHE A 84 -12.37 50.92 -0.86
N CYS A 85 -12.73 50.02 -1.79
CA CYS A 85 -12.52 50.23 -3.23
C CYS A 85 -13.64 51.00 -3.93
N ARG A 86 -14.70 51.41 -3.22
CA ARG A 86 -15.89 52.10 -3.76
C ARG A 86 -16.55 51.34 -4.93
N VAL A 87 -16.63 50.03 -4.81
CA VAL A 87 -17.33 49.16 -5.77
C VAL A 87 -18.32 48.27 -5.00
N PRO A 88 -19.63 48.32 -5.33
CA PRO A 88 -20.62 47.45 -4.71
C PRO A 88 -20.24 45.97 -4.79
N GLU A 89 -20.54 45.21 -3.73
CA GLU A 89 -20.21 43.79 -3.65
C GLU A 89 -20.89 42.98 -4.77
N GLU A 90 -22.06 43.42 -5.25
CA GLU A 90 -22.78 42.79 -6.36
C GLU A 90 -22.03 42.89 -7.69
N ILE A 91 -21.21 43.93 -7.87
CA ILE A 91 -20.38 44.09 -9.06
C ILE A 91 -19.11 43.23 -8.93
N LEU A 92 -18.50 43.20 -7.74
CA LEU A 92 -17.33 42.36 -7.46
C LEU A 92 -17.67 40.87 -7.58
N SER A 93 -18.81 40.42 -7.04
CA SER A 93 -19.24 39.02 -7.10
C SER A 93 -19.56 38.55 -8.51
N ARG A 94 -20.05 39.44 -9.40
CA ARG A 94 -20.30 39.12 -10.81
C ARG A 94 -19.01 39.08 -11.64
N ALA A 95 -18.03 39.90 -11.29
CA ALA A 95 -16.78 40.00 -12.05
C ALA A 95 -15.70 39.00 -11.59
N LEU A 96 -15.63 38.73 -10.29
CA LEU A 96 -14.60 37.90 -9.63
C LEU A 96 -15.19 36.54 -9.23
N PRO A 97 -14.90 35.44 -9.96
CA PRO A 97 -15.58 34.16 -9.77
C PRO A 97 -15.41 33.53 -8.38
N ALA A 98 -14.30 33.81 -7.70
CA ALA A 98 -14.01 33.27 -6.38
C ALA A 98 -14.39 34.23 -5.24
N TRP A 99 -15.03 35.37 -5.53
CA TRP A 99 -15.34 36.38 -4.52
C TRP A 99 -16.19 35.80 -3.38
N THR A 100 -17.27 35.09 -3.73
CA THR A 100 -18.17 34.43 -2.78
C THR A 100 -17.93 32.91 -2.68
N ALA A 101 -17.01 32.36 -3.46
CA ALA A 101 -16.77 30.92 -3.50
C ALA A 101 -15.90 30.48 -2.32
N GLN A 102 -16.42 29.58 -1.48
CA GLN A 102 -15.73 28.96 -0.33
C GLN A 102 -15.39 29.94 0.82
N GLU A 103 -16.28 30.02 1.82
CA GLU A 103 -15.98 30.79 3.02
C GLU A 103 -14.86 30.15 3.85
N PRO A 104 -13.83 30.93 4.24
CA PRO A 104 -12.71 30.42 5.01
C PRO A 104 -13.12 30.05 6.44
N LEU A 105 -13.16 28.75 6.73
CA LEU A 105 -13.28 28.21 8.09
C LEU A 105 -11.89 28.00 8.71
N ALA A 106 -11.70 28.43 9.95
CA ALA A 106 -10.54 28.08 10.76
C ALA A 106 -10.64 26.62 11.27
N PRO A 107 -9.52 25.98 11.67
CA PRO A 107 -9.51 24.59 12.15
C PRO A 107 -10.38 24.33 13.39
N ASP A 108 -10.67 25.38 14.16
CA ASP A 108 -11.51 25.40 15.35
C ASP A 108 -12.99 25.70 15.06
N GLY A 109 -13.36 25.88 13.79
CA GLY A 109 -14.72 26.23 13.37
C GLY A 109 -15.06 27.73 13.47
N THR A 110 -14.12 28.59 13.86
CA THR A 110 -14.34 30.05 13.85
C THR A 110 -14.16 30.63 12.43
N GLY A 111 -14.94 31.65 12.07
CA GLY A 111 -14.90 32.29 10.75
C GLY A 111 -13.63 33.13 10.57
N ALA A 112 -12.58 32.60 9.96
CA ALA A 112 -11.38 33.38 9.66
C ALA A 112 -11.70 34.50 8.67
N ALA A 113 -11.12 35.69 8.82
CA ALA A 113 -11.39 36.82 7.91
C ALA A 113 -10.88 36.58 6.47
N GLY A 114 -9.84 35.77 6.30
CA GLY A 114 -9.35 35.38 4.98
C GLY A 114 -8.40 34.18 5.03
N ARG A 115 -8.25 33.49 3.90
CA ARG A 115 -7.34 32.34 3.74
C ARG A 115 -6.67 32.35 2.38
N PHE A 116 -5.34 32.28 2.37
CA PHE A 116 -4.56 32.07 1.16
C PHE A 116 -4.40 30.57 0.87
N ARG A 117 -4.61 30.18 -0.38
CA ARG A 117 -4.36 28.82 -0.87
C ARG A 117 -3.51 28.85 -2.13
N PHE A 118 -2.78 27.77 -2.38
CA PHE A 118 -1.95 27.60 -3.58
C PHE A 118 -1.88 26.11 -3.97
N GLY A 119 -1.43 25.83 -5.19
CA GLY A 119 -1.34 24.46 -5.72
C GLY A 119 -2.69 23.90 -6.22
N ARG A 120 -2.89 22.58 -6.12
CA ARG A 120 -4.03 21.87 -6.75
C ARG A 120 -5.43 22.30 -6.28
N VAL A 121 -5.53 23.01 -5.16
CA VAL A 121 -6.80 23.50 -4.60
C VAL A 121 -7.24 24.82 -5.20
N VAL A 122 -6.38 25.51 -5.95
CA VAL A 122 -6.68 26.77 -6.64
C VAL A 122 -7.04 26.45 -8.10
N PRO A 123 -8.15 26.97 -8.64
CA PRO A 123 -8.49 26.78 -10.05
C PRO A 123 -7.40 27.34 -10.98
N ALA A 124 -7.25 26.74 -12.16
CA ALA A 124 -6.23 27.19 -13.12
C ALA A 124 -6.45 28.66 -13.51
N ALA A 125 -5.43 29.49 -13.30
CA ALA A 125 -5.42 30.90 -13.61
C ALA A 125 -4.09 31.32 -14.23
N GLY A 126 -4.12 32.32 -15.10
CA GLY A 126 -2.94 32.83 -15.81
C GLY A 126 -3.16 34.24 -16.28
N GLU A 127 -2.22 34.77 -17.06
CA GLU A 127 -2.28 36.15 -17.52
C GLU A 127 -3.41 36.35 -18.54
N GLY A 128 -4.24 37.36 -18.33
CA GLY A 128 -5.25 37.81 -19.29
C GLY A 128 -4.61 38.55 -20.46
N CYS A 129 -5.34 38.70 -21.57
CA CYS A 129 -4.84 39.35 -22.78
C CYS A 129 -4.25 40.75 -22.50
N ARG A 130 -2.94 40.95 -22.74
CA ARG A 130 -2.22 42.19 -22.39
C ARG A 130 -2.82 43.41 -23.08
N SER A 131 -3.12 43.30 -24.37
CA SER A 131 -3.72 44.37 -25.16
C SER A 131 -5.11 44.76 -24.64
N TRP A 132 -5.91 43.78 -24.21
CA TRP A 132 -7.23 44.05 -23.64
C TRP A 132 -7.11 44.67 -22.24
N THR A 133 -6.24 44.14 -21.39
CA THR A 133 -6.00 44.68 -20.04
C THR A 133 -5.48 46.11 -20.09
N ALA A 134 -4.52 46.40 -20.98
CA ALA A 134 -4.00 47.76 -21.17
C ALA A 134 -5.11 48.72 -21.63
N ALA A 135 -5.94 48.30 -22.59
CA ALA A 135 -7.07 49.10 -23.07
C ALA A 135 -8.13 49.35 -21.98
N CYS A 136 -8.42 48.35 -21.12
CA CYS A 136 -9.44 48.47 -20.09
C CYS A 136 -8.96 49.17 -18.81
N THR A 137 -7.66 49.12 -18.49
CA THR A 137 -7.12 49.60 -17.21
C THR A 137 -6.20 50.82 -17.33
N GLY A 138 -5.76 51.15 -18.55
CA GLY A 138 -4.82 52.25 -18.81
C GLY A 138 -3.42 52.02 -18.25
N ARG A 139 -3.07 50.80 -17.82
CA ARG A 139 -1.75 50.43 -17.29
C ARG A 139 -1.25 49.13 -17.90
N ALA A 140 0.07 48.96 -17.94
CA ALA A 140 0.74 47.76 -18.41
C ALA A 140 0.76 46.61 -17.37
N LYS A 141 0.23 46.83 -16.16
CA LYS A 141 0.23 45.80 -15.11
C LYS A 141 -0.67 44.63 -15.54
N PRO A 142 -0.14 43.39 -15.61
CA PRO A 142 -0.91 42.24 -16.07
C PRO A 142 -2.04 41.91 -15.10
N VAL A 143 -3.15 41.41 -15.64
CA VAL A 143 -4.28 40.91 -14.86
C VAL A 143 -4.29 39.39 -14.92
N ARG A 144 -4.53 38.73 -13.79
CA ARG A 144 -4.72 37.28 -13.78
C ARG A 144 -6.18 36.90 -13.77
N ILE A 145 -6.56 36.11 -14.76
CA ILE A 145 -7.91 35.58 -14.95
C ILE A 145 -7.94 34.07 -14.77
N TYR A 146 -9.09 33.55 -14.39
CA TYR A 146 -9.35 32.12 -14.41
C TYR A 146 -9.36 31.61 -15.85
N LEU A 147 -8.47 30.65 -16.14
CA LEU A 147 -8.26 30.07 -17.47
C LEU A 147 -9.09 28.80 -17.64
N GLN A 148 -10.41 28.99 -17.73
CA GLN A 148 -11.32 27.98 -18.25
C GLN A 148 -11.05 27.74 -19.74
N PRO A 149 -11.38 26.56 -20.29
CA PRO A 149 -11.06 26.27 -21.70
C PRO A 149 -11.67 27.25 -22.72
N HIS A 150 -12.77 27.90 -22.39
CA HIS A 150 -13.40 28.93 -23.22
C HIS A 150 -12.89 30.35 -22.90
N THR A 151 -12.24 30.60 -21.76
CA THR A 151 -11.68 31.92 -21.43
C THR A 151 -10.21 32.06 -21.81
N ARG A 152 -9.59 31.03 -22.40
CA ARG A 152 -8.17 31.01 -22.83
C ARG A 152 -7.89 31.69 -24.16
N ILE A 153 -8.91 32.06 -24.93
CA ILE A 153 -8.74 32.74 -26.21
C ILE A 153 -9.31 34.16 -26.09
N CYS A 154 -8.53 35.16 -26.50
CA CYS A 154 -9.03 36.49 -26.78
C CYS A 154 -9.36 36.59 -28.28
N PRO A 155 -10.65 36.53 -28.70
CA PRO A 155 -10.99 36.54 -30.13
C PRO A 155 -10.67 37.89 -30.80
N ARG A 156 -10.73 39.00 -30.05
CA ARG A 156 -10.45 40.35 -30.57
C ARG A 156 -8.98 40.53 -30.96
N HIS A 157 -8.07 40.10 -30.08
CA HIS A 157 -6.62 40.25 -30.31
C HIS A 157 -5.95 38.96 -30.82
N ARG A 158 -6.73 37.90 -31.05
CA ARG A 158 -6.27 36.58 -31.51
C ARG A 158 -5.09 36.05 -30.70
N ARG A 159 -5.21 36.08 -29.37
CA ARG A 159 -4.19 35.57 -28.44
C ARG A 159 -4.72 34.37 -27.66
N TRP A 160 -3.86 33.37 -27.47
CA TRP A 160 -4.08 32.29 -26.52
C TRP A 160 -3.33 32.58 -25.22
N MET A 161 -4.02 32.58 -24.09
CA MET A 161 -3.44 32.81 -22.78
C MET A 161 -2.86 31.53 -22.19
N LEU A 162 -1.56 31.56 -21.88
CA LEU A 162 -0.83 30.47 -21.25
C LEU A 162 -0.77 30.67 -19.72
N GLY A 163 -0.84 29.56 -18.99
CA GLY A 163 -0.75 29.55 -17.51
C GLY A 163 0.68 29.38 -17.00
N THR A 164 1.65 30.04 -17.63
CA THR A 164 3.10 29.82 -17.48
C THR A 164 3.79 30.71 -16.44
N HIS A 165 3.12 31.74 -15.94
CA HIS A 165 3.69 32.81 -15.11
C HIS A 165 4.26 32.38 -13.74
N TRP A 166 4.20 31.09 -13.39
CA TRP A 166 4.78 30.51 -12.17
C TRP A 166 5.78 29.38 -12.45
N ILE A 167 6.01 29.06 -13.72
CA ILE A 167 6.95 28.02 -14.13
C ILE A 167 8.35 28.62 -14.08
N ASP A 168 9.14 28.22 -13.10
CA ASP A 168 10.51 28.70 -12.92
C ASP A 168 11.33 28.51 -14.21
N GLY A 169 11.92 29.60 -14.72
CA GLY A 169 12.77 29.61 -15.91
C GLY A 169 12.05 29.63 -17.26
N ALA A 170 10.73 29.85 -17.31
CA ALA A 170 10.07 30.26 -18.55
C ALA A 170 10.60 31.65 -18.98
N SER A 171 10.88 31.85 -20.27
CA SER A 171 11.32 33.18 -20.74
C SER A 171 10.18 34.19 -20.58
N ALA A 172 10.55 35.45 -20.32
CA ALA A 172 9.62 36.56 -20.51
C ALA A 172 9.02 36.44 -21.93
N ASP A 173 7.72 36.70 -22.06
CA ASP A 173 6.92 36.59 -23.31
C ASP A 173 6.36 35.20 -23.65
N THR A 174 6.41 34.25 -22.72
CA THR A 174 5.75 32.93 -22.88
C THR A 174 4.35 32.88 -22.27
N GLU A 175 3.76 34.02 -21.91
CA GLU A 175 2.46 34.10 -21.27
C GLU A 175 1.30 34.12 -22.28
N GLN A 176 1.55 34.50 -23.54
CA GLN A 176 0.53 34.56 -24.59
C GLN A 176 1.07 34.12 -25.94
N VAL A 177 0.30 33.30 -26.66
CA VAL A 177 0.66 32.84 -28.02
C VAL A 177 -0.16 33.59 -29.06
N ASP A 178 0.50 33.97 -30.14
CA ASP A 178 -0.16 34.57 -31.31
C ASP A 178 -0.95 33.52 -32.11
N LEU A 179 -2.24 33.78 -32.36
CA LEU A 179 -3.12 32.92 -33.17
C LEU A 179 -3.46 33.54 -34.52
N THR A 180 -2.83 34.65 -34.91
CA THR A 180 -3.13 35.34 -36.19
C THR A 180 -3.01 34.42 -37.41
N GLY A 181 -2.02 33.53 -37.41
CA GLY A 181 -1.82 32.51 -38.47
C GLY A 181 -2.75 31.30 -38.41
N LEU A 182 -3.64 31.19 -37.42
CA LEU A 182 -4.51 30.03 -37.19
C LEU A 182 -5.99 30.46 -37.02
N PRO A 183 -6.66 30.94 -38.08
CA PRO A 183 -8.05 31.42 -38.01
C PRO A 183 -9.06 30.34 -37.57
N GLU A 184 -8.74 29.06 -37.75
CA GLU A 184 -9.56 27.94 -37.30
C GLU A 184 -9.76 27.92 -35.78
N MET A 185 -8.82 28.49 -35.00
CA MET A 185 -8.91 28.57 -33.54
C MET A 185 -10.07 29.47 -33.10
N VAL A 186 -10.25 30.61 -33.77
CA VAL A 186 -11.36 31.54 -33.49
C VAL A 186 -12.70 30.94 -33.94
N LYS A 187 -12.72 30.17 -35.03
CA LYS A 187 -13.91 29.43 -35.48
C LYS A 187 -14.30 28.35 -34.46
N ALA A 188 -13.35 27.56 -33.99
CA ALA A 188 -13.56 26.57 -32.93
C ALA A 188 -14.03 27.23 -31.63
N HIS A 189 -13.44 28.36 -31.24
CA HIS A 189 -13.83 29.10 -30.05
C HIS A 189 -15.29 29.57 -30.09
N ARG A 190 -15.74 30.15 -31.23
CA ARG A 190 -17.15 30.53 -31.43
C ARG A 190 -18.09 29.33 -31.31
N ARG A 191 -17.72 28.18 -31.88
CA ARG A 191 -18.47 26.94 -31.76
C ARG A 191 -18.54 26.46 -30.31
N HIS A 192 -17.44 26.55 -29.56
CA HIS A 192 -17.41 26.17 -28.15
C HIS A 192 -18.35 27.04 -27.32
N LEU A 193 -18.35 28.37 -27.50
CA LEU A 193 -19.29 29.26 -26.82
C LEU A 193 -20.75 28.97 -27.19
N ALA A 194 -21.03 28.58 -28.43
CA ALA A 194 -22.36 28.13 -28.82
C ALA A 194 -22.76 26.82 -28.09
N LEU A 195 -21.85 25.85 -27.99
CA LEU A 195 -22.11 24.60 -27.24
C LEU A 195 -22.40 24.88 -25.77
N LEU A 196 -21.59 25.70 -25.10
CA LEU A 196 -21.78 26.05 -23.68
C LEU A 196 -23.12 26.76 -23.42
N ARG A 197 -23.62 27.54 -24.40
CA ARG A 197 -24.92 28.22 -24.29
C ARG A 197 -26.11 27.29 -24.53
N HIS A 198 -25.99 26.33 -25.43
CA HIS A 198 -27.13 25.52 -25.91
C HIS A 198 -27.14 24.09 -25.38
N ARG A 199 -26.07 23.60 -24.75
CA ARG A 199 -25.95 22.21 -24.28
C ARG A 199 -25.52 22.21 -22.80
N PRO A 200 -26.34 21.68 -21.89
CA PRO A 200 -26.02 21.68 -20.46
C PRO A 200 -24.78 20.83 -20.13
N ASP A 201 -24.53 19.77 -20.91
CA ASP A 201 -23.40 18.87 -20.70
C ASP A 201 -22.11 19.31 -21.39
N ALA A 202 -22.10 20.42 -22.13
CA ALA A 202 -20.94 20.81 -22.95
C ALA A 202 -19.66 21.00 -22.13
N ALA A 203 -19.74 21.53 -20.91
CA ALA A 203 -18.56 21.70 -20.06
C ALA A 203 -17.94 20.35 -19.68
N ARG A 204 -18.77 19.39 -19.23
CA ARG A 204 -18.31 18.04 -18.84
C ARG A 204 -17.85 17.23 -20.05
N ALA A 205 -18.54 17.34 -21.18
CA ALA A 205 -18.15 16.72 -22.44
C ALA A 205 -16.83 17.28 -22.99
N PHE A 206 -16.55 18.57 -22.76
CA PHE A 206 -15.28 19.18 -23.11
C PHE A 206 -14.13 18.57 -22.32
N GLU A 207 -14.30 18.32 -21.02
CA GLU A 207 -13.28 17.65 -20.20
C GLU A 207 -12.95 16.26 -20.74
N VAL A 208 -13.98 15.45 -21.06
CA VAL A 208 -13.78 14.13 -21.67
C VAL A 208 -13.07 14.25 -23.02
N SER A 209 -13.50 15.19 -23.87
CA SER A 209 -12.89 15.43 -25.17
C SER A 209 -11.44 15.87 -25.06
N HIS A 210 -11.10 16.69 -24.06
CA HIS A 210 -9.74 17.14 -23.78
C HIS A 210 -8.86 15.98 -23.32
N ALA A 211 -9.39 15.09 -22.47
CA ALA A 211 -8.70 13.86 -22.11
C ALA A 211 -8.42 12.96 -23.33
N VAL A 212 -9.37 12.87 -24.26
CA VAL A 212 -9.21 12.14 -25.53
C VAL A 212 -8.08 12.75 -26.37
N THR A 213 -8.13 14.05 -26.67
CA THR A 213 -7.12 14.70 -27.53
C THR A 213 -5.74 14.70 -26.90
N VAL A 214 -5.62 14.87 -25.59
CA VAL A 214 -4.33 14.75 -24.88
C VAL A 214 -3.79 13.31 -24.96
N SER A 215 -4.67 12.30 -24.86
CA SER A 215 -4.24 10.90 -25.01
C SER A 215 -3.75 10.58 -26.42
N TRP A 216 -4.35 11.18 -27.45
CA TRP A 216 -3.93 11.04 -28.84
C TRP A 216 -2.62 11.79 -29.10
N TRP A 217 -2.49 13.00 -28.57
CA TRP A 217 -1.27 13.81 -28.64
C TRP A 217 -0.05 13.07 -28.09
N ALA A 218 -0.21 12.37 -26.96
CA ALA A 218 0.86 11.61 -26.32
C ALA A 218 1.36 10.42 -27.15
N GLN A 219 0.51 9.86 -28.04
CA GLN A 219 0.86 8.69 -28.86
C GLN A 219 1.66 9.04 -30.11
N GLN A 220 1.74 10.32 -30.49
CA GLN A 220 2.53 10.83 -31.62
C GLN A 220 2.31 10.04 -32.93
N TRP A 221 1.07 9.99 -33.39
CA TRP A 221 0.71 9.28 -34.63
C TRP A 221 1.43 9.87 -35.85
N PRO A 222 2.21 9.09 -36.62
CA PRO A 222 2.88 9.56 -37.83
C PRO A 222 1.90 10.07 -38.90
N GLU A 223 0.69 9.53 -38.92
CA GLU A 223 -0.37 9.91 -39.86
C GLU A 223 -0.98 11.28 -39.53
N GLU A 224 -0.71 11.83 -38.34
CA GLU A 224 -1.21 13.12 -37.88
C GLU A 224 -0.31 14.28 -38.28
N GLN A 225 -0.75 15.03 -39.30
CA GLN A 225 0.03 16.11 -39.93
C GLN A 225 -0.40 17.52 -39.52
N GLN A 226 -1.61 17.70 -38.96
CA GLN A 226 -2.12 19.04 -38.63
C GLN A 226 -1.46 19.57 -37.37
N TRP A 227 -1.33 18.74 -36.35
CA TRP A 227 -0.75 19.12 -35.07
C TRP A 227 0.71 19.58 -35.17
N PRO A 228 1.65 18.81 -35.81
CA PRO A 228 3.01 19.30 -36.01
C PRO A 228 3.07 20.62 -36.79
N ARG A 229 2.27 20.77 -37.85
CA ARG A 229 2.19 22.01 -38.64
C ARG A 229 1.76 23.21 -37.80
N ARG A 230 0.70 23.06 -36.99
CA ARG A 230 0.23 24.13 -36.09
C ARG A 230 1.27 24.44 -35.01
N THR A 231 1.93 23.43 -34.44
CA THR A 231 3.02 23.64 -33.48
C THR A 231 4.13 24.49 -34.09
N LEU A 232 4.59 24.16 -35.31
CA LEU A 232 5.63 24.93 -36.01
C LEU A 232 5.21 26.39 -36.21
N LEU A 233 3.98 26.65 -36.65
CA LEU A 233 3.46 28.02 -36.84
C LEU A 233 3.38 28.82 -35.54
N LEU A 234 3.21 28.14 -34.40
CA LEU A 234 3.16 28.77 -33.08
C LEU A 234 4.52 28.91 -32.42
N THR A 235 5.60 28.31 -32.96
CA THR A 235 6.92 28.24 -32.32
C THR A 235 7.72 29.51 -32.60
N PRO A 236 8.08 30.31 -31.57
CA PRO A 236 8.98 31.44 -31.74
C PRO A 236 10.40 30.97 -32.12
N PRO A 237 11.15 31.75 -32.92
CA PRO A 237 12.51 31.41 -33.29
C PRO A 237 13.42 31.33 -32.06
N GLY A 238 14.32 30.34 -32.03
CA GLY A 238 15.29 30.16 -30.94
C GLY A 238 14.76 29.48 -29.67
N THR A 239 13.52 28.98 -29.67
CA THR A 239 12.94 28.25 -28.53
C THR A 239 13.18 26.74 -28.64
N ASP A 240 13.28 26.05 -27.49
CA ASP A 240 13.40 24.59 -27.43
C ASP A 240 12.12 23.92 -28.02
N PRO A 241 12.23 23.19 -29.15
CA PRO A 241 11.06 22.59 -29.81
C PRO A 241 10.31 21.59 -28.93
N GLY A 242 11.00 20.85 -28.07
CA GLY A 242 10.40 19.88 -27.16
C GLY A 242 9.58 20.55 -26.06
N TRP A 243 10.15 21.59 -25.46
CA TRP A 243 9.48 22.42 -24.46
C TRP A 243 8.27 23.15 -25.05
N TRP A 244 8.44 23.76 -26.23
CA TRP A 244 7.37 24.52 -26.88
C TRP A 244 6.21 23.62 -27.31
N ARG A 245 6.50 22.44 -27.85
CA ARG A 245 5.49 21.43 -28.20
C ARG A 245 4.59 21.09 -27.01
N LEU A 246 5.16 20.89 -25.82
CA LEU A 246 4.37 20.61 -24.61
C LEU A 246 3.54 21.82 -24.17
N LEU A 247 4.11 23.02 -24.27
CA LEU A 247 3.46 24.25 -23.84
C LEU A 247 2.21 24.58 -24.68
N VAL A 248 2.29 24.45 -26.00
CA VAL A 248 1.20 24.83 -26.92
C VAL A 248 0.17 23.71 -27.17
N ARG A 249 0.34 22.53 -26.56
CA ARG A 249 -0.53 21.35 -26.76
C ARG A 249 -2.02 21.71 -26.73
N ASP A 250 -2.47 22.35 -25.64
CA ASP A 250 -3.90 22.65 -25.45
C ASP A 250 -4.43 23.67 -26.47
N ALA A 251 -3.56 24.54 -27.01
CA ALA A 251 -3.92 25.48 -28.08
C ALA A 251 -4.02 24.75 -29.43
N VAL A 252 -3.04 23.89 -29.74
CA VAL A 252 -2.96 23.16 -31.01
C VAL A 252 -4.11 22.17 -31.17
N THR A 253 -4.49 21.46 -30.10
CA THR A 253 -5.55 20.44 -30.12
C THR A 253 -6.96 21.00 -29.83
N TYR A 254 -7.06 22.32 -29.61
CA TYR A 254 -8.33 22.95 -29.25
C TYR A 254 -9.45 22.74 -30.29
N PRO A 255 -9.20 22.87 -31.62
CA PRO A 255 -10.25 22.67 -32.61
C PRO A 255 -10.82 21.25 -32.58
N GLU A 256 -9.96 20.24 -32.49
CA GLU A 256 -10.39 18.83 -32.41
C GLU A 256 -11.13 18.56 -31.10
N THR A 257 -10.69 19.17 -29.99
CA THR A 257 -11.37 19.04 -28.69
C THR A 257 -12.80 19.58 -28.74
N VAL A 258 -13.02 20.73 -29.39
CA VAL A 258 -14.36 21.32 -29.57
C VAL A 258 -15.21 20.52 -30.56
N ALA A 259 -14.60 19.99 -31.62
CA ALA A 259 -15.28 19.11 -32.58
C ALA A 259 -15.78 17.83 -31.91
N LEU A 260 -14.94 17.19 -31.10
CA LEU A 260 -15.29 16.03 -30.27
C LEU A 260 -16.42 16.36 -29.30
N THR A 261 -16.32 17.49 -28.59
CA THR A 261 -17.36 17.96 -27.66
C THR A 261 -18.71 18.07 -28.36
N SER A 262 -18.73 18.53 -29.62
CA SER A 262 -19.95 18.62 -30.42
C SER A 262 -20.53 17.25 -30.77
N ILE A 263 -19.69 16.26 -31.07
CA ILE A 263 -20.12 14.90 -31.41
C ILE A 263 -20.66 14.20 -30.16
N LEU A 264 -19.91 14.23 -29.06
CA LEU A 264 -20.28 13.50 -27.85
C LEU A 264 -21.58 14.03 -27.22
N THR A 265 -21.86 15.33 -27.36
CA THR A 265 -23.11 15.94 -26.87
C THR A 265 -24.29 15.82 -27.82
N ALA A 266 -24.10 15.31 -29.05
CA ALA A 266 -25.17 15.18 -30.03
C ALA A 266 -26.02 13.92 -29.75
N PRO A 267 -27.36 14.04 -29.58
CA PRO A 267 -28.23 12.89 -29.29
C PRO A 267 -28.18 11.79 -30.35
N ARG A 268 -28.04 12.18 -31.63
CA ARG A 268 -27.94 11.27 -32.77
C ARG A 268 -26.70 10.36 -32.70
N THR A 269 -25.61 10.82 -32.08
CA THR A 269 -24.38 10.04 -31.92
C THR A 269 -24.64 8.81 -31.07
N ARG A 270 -25.33 8.97 -29.94
CA ARG A 270 -25.66 7.87 -29.03
C ARG A 270 -26.63 6.87 -29.68
N GLN A 271 -27.64 7.35 -30.41
CA GLN A 271 -28.57 6.49 -31.14
C GLN A 271 -27.85 5.61 -32.17
N ARG A 272 -26.95 6.20 -32.96
CA ARG A 272 -26.16 5.47 -33.96
C ARG A 272 -25.18 4.50 -33.33
N LEU A 273 -24.56 4.89 -32.22
CA LEU A 273 -23.69 4.00 -31.44
C LEU A 273 -24.43 2.76 -30.93
N LEU A 274 -25.66 2.92 -30.42
CA LEU A 274 -26.48 1.79 -29.98
C LEU A 274 -26.90 0.88 -31.14
N ALA A 275 -27.13 1.46 -32.32
CA ALA A 275 -27.42 0.70 -33.54
C ALA A 275 -26.20 -0.11 -34.00
N ASP A 276 -25.00 0.51 -34.04
CA ASP A 276 -23.75 -0.16 -34.42
C ASP A 276 -23.42 -1.35 -33.49
N THR A 277 -23.67 -1.21 -32.19
CA THR A 277 -23.31 -2.25 -31.22
C THR A 277 -24.41 -3.27 -30.94
N GLY A 278 -25.64 -3.04 -31.43
CA GLY A 278 -26.79 -3.88 -31.10
C GLY A 278 -27.06 -3.99 -29.59
N GLY A 279 -26.68 -2.97 -28.81
CA GLY A 279 -26.76 -2.99 -27.34
C GLY A 279 -25.65 -3.77 -26.63
N HIS A 280 -24.69 -4.35 -27.36
CA HIS A 280 -23.52 -5.01 -26.76
C HIS A 280 -22.42 -3.99 -26.41
N LEU A 281 -21.59 -4.34 -25.43
CA LEU A 281 -20.46 -3.51 -25.01
C LEU A 281 -19.33 -3.55 -26.05
N PRO A 282 -18.95 -2.41 -26.66
CA PRO A 282 -17.85 -2.39 -27.62
C PRO A 282 -16.51 -2.66 -26.91
N HIS A 283 -15.76 -3.62 -27.43
CA HIS A 283 -14.39 -3.92 -26.98
C HIS A 283 -13.34 -2.98 -27.59
N ALA A 284 -13.60 -2.47 -28.79
CA ALA A 284 -12.81 -1.45 -29.48
C ALA A 284 -13.74 -0.55 -30.31
N LEU A 285 -13.27 0.62 -30.72
CA LEU A 285 -14.05 1.55 -31.55
C LEU A 285 -14.31 1.03 -32.97
N ALA A 286 -13.63 -0.04 -33.40
CA ALA A 286 -13.98 -0.77 -34.63
C ALA A 286 -15.41 -1.34 -34.59
N HIS A 287 -16.00 -1.50 -33.41
CA HIS A 287 -17.40 -1.90 -33.23
C HIS A 287 -18.38 -0.72 -33.25
N THR A 288 -17.90 0.50 -33.51
CA THR A 288 -18.71 1.71 -33.66
C THR A 288 -18.31 2.49 -34.92
N PRO A 289 -18.40 1.86 -36.12
CA PRO A 289 -17.92 2.45 -37.37
C PRO A 289 -18.54 3.81 -37.69
N GLU A 290 -19.81 4.05 -37.34
CA GLU A 290 -20.47 5.33 -37.60
C GLU A 290 -19.98 6.43 -36.65
N LEU A 291 -19.61 6.08 -35.41
CA LEU A 291 -18.90 6.99 -34.51
C LEU A 291 -17.53 7.34 -35.09
N VAL A 292 -16.74 6.37 -35.53
CA VAL A 292 -15.41 6.60 -36.14
C VAL A 292 -15.52 7.50 -37.38
N ALA A 293 -16.52 7.27 -38.24
CA ALA A 293 -16.79 8.10 -39.42
C ALA A 293 -17.21 9.53 -39.06
N GLN A 294 -17.93 9.74 -37.96
CA GLN A 294 -18.27 11.09 -37.49
C GLN A 294 -17.05 11.81 -36.92
N LEU A 295 -16.23 11.13 -36.13
CA LEU A 295 -15.03 11.69 -35.50
C LEU A 295 -14.03 12.16 -36.56
N THR A 296 -13.72 11.32 -37.55
CA THR A 296 -12.79 11.63 -38.65
C THR A 296 -13.27 12.79 -39.52
N ARG A 297 -14.57 12.84 -39.84
CA ARG A 297 -15.16 13.97 -40.57
C ARG A 297 -15.11 15.28 -39.78
N ALA A 298 -15.46 15.26 -38.49
CA ALA A 298 -15.52 16.48 -37.68
C ALA A 298 -14.14 17.03 -37.31
N THR A 299 -13.12 16.16 -37.20
CA THR A 299 -11.72 16.56 -36.99
C THR A 299 -10.99 16.86 -38.30
N ASN A 300 -11.63 16.63 -39.45
CA ASN A 300 -11.03 16.77 -40.79
C ASN A 300 -9.77 15.90 -40.98
N GLN A 301 -9.79 14.69 -40.41
CA GLN A 301 -8.65 13.75 -40.38
C GLN A 301 -9.09 12.36 -40.87
N PRO A 302 -9.38 12.18 -42.17
CA PRO A 302 -9.83 10.90 -42.71
C PRO A 302 -8.76 9.80 -42.63
N SER A 303 -7.47 10.16 -42.71
CA SER A 303 -6.33 9.23 -42.59
C SER A 303 -6.27 8.52 -41.22
N LEU A 304 -6.91 9.07 -40.19
CA LEU A 304 -6.90 8.50 -38.84
C LEU A 304 -8.02 7.47 -38.60
N ALA A 305 -8.87 7.17 -39.58
CA ALA A 305 -10.00 6.25 -39.40
C ALA A 305 -9.57 4.88 -38.86
N GLY A 306 -8.53 4.28 -39.45
CA GLY A 306 -8.01 2.98 -39.00
C GLY A 306 -7.43 3.05 -37.58
N ARG A 307 -6.69 4.12 -37.25
CA ARG A 307 -6.13 4.35 -35.91
C ARG A 307 -7.23 4.51 -34.87
N ILE A 308 -8.22 5.36 -35.12
CA ILE A 308 -9.34 5.57 -34.20
C ILE A 308 -10.13 4.27 -34.02
N ALA A 309 -10.39 3.51 -35.09
CA ALA A 309 -11.05 2.21 -35.00
C ALA A 309 -10.27 1.20 -34.14
N SER A 310 -8.93 1.23 -34.18
CA SER A 310 -8.08 0.35 -33.38
C SER A 310 -8.07 0.66 -31.88
N ILE A 311 -8.66 1.79 -31.45
CA ILE A 311 -8.66 2.19 -30.03
C ILE A 311 -9.50 1.19 -29.21
N SER A 312 -8.81 0.50 -28.31
CA SER A 312 -9.31 -0.51 -27.39
C SER A 312 -9.26 -0.08 -25.90
N ALA A 313 -8.78 1.14 -25.64
CA ALA A 313 -8.75 1.73 -24.31
C ALA A 313 -8.74 3.26 -24.33
N GLY A 314 -9.01 3.85 -23.16
CA GLY A 314 -8.96 5.30 -22.96
C GLY A 314 -10.33 5.94 -22.82
N PRO A 315 -10.37 7.27 -22.64
CA PRO A 315 -11.58 7.99 -22.27
C PRO A 315 -12.69 7.90 -23.32
N LEU A 316 -12.35 7.81 -24.61
CA LEU A 316 -13.34 7.70 -25.69
C LEU A 316 -14.07 6.35 -25.70
N LEU A 317 -13.33 5.24 -25.55
CA LEU A 317 -13.95 3.92 -25.47
C LEU A 317 -14.78 3.77 -24.19
N LEU A 318 -14.29 4.29 -23.06
CA LEU A 318 -15.05 4.28 -21.81
C LEU A 318 -16.37 5.04 -21.95
N TRP A 319 -16.34 6.22 -22.58
CA TRP A 319 -17.56 6.97 -22.89
C TRP A 319 -18.50 6.17 -23.79
N ALA A 320 -17.98 5.47 -24.82
CA ALA A 320 -18.79 4.62 -25.70
C ALA A 320 -19.43 3.44 -24.94
N GLN A 321 -18.67 2.77 -24.07
CA GLN A 321 -19.15 1.67 -23.22
C GLN A 321 -20.20 2.14 -22.23
N GLN A 322 -19.97 3.29 -21.57
CA GLN A 322 -20.95 3.91 -20.68
C GLN A 322 -22.21 4.32 -21.43
N SER A 323 -22.10 4.82 -22.67
CA SER A 323 -23.25 5.16 -23.51
C SER A 323 -24.18 3.96 -23.77
N VAL A 324 -23.60 2.76 -23.91
CA VAL A 324 -24.36 1.49 -24.03
C VAL A 324 -24.94 1.05 -22.69
N GLN A 325 -24.17 1.11 -21.61
CA GLN A 325 -24.60 0.65 -20.27
C GLN A 325 -25.69 1.52 -19.64
N THR A 326 -25.67 2.83 -19.90
CA THR A 326 -26.50 3.81 -19.18
C THR A 326 -27.99 3.74 -19.55
N GLY A 327 -28.38 3.07 -20.65
CA GLY A 327 -29.80 2.91 -21.02
C GLY A 327 -30.64 4.20 -20.93
N ALA A 328 -31.94 4.08 -20.71
CA ALA A 328 -32.85 5.20 -20.44
C ALA A 328 -32.84 5.65 -18.95
N ASP A 329 -31.81 5.30 -18.17
CA ASP A 329 -31.72 5.65 -16.75
C ASP A 329 -31.07 7.04 -16.57
N PRO A 330 -31.82 8.05 -16.09
CA PRO A 330 -31.30 9.40 -15.88
C PRO A 330 -30.26 9.50 -14.76
N ALA A 331 -30.28 8.61 -13.75
CA ALA A 331 -29.26 8.60 -12.69
C ALA A 331 -27.88 8.12 -13.20
N ALA A 332 -27.88 7.42 -14.34
CA ALA A 332 -26.67 6.93 -15.00
C ALA A 332 -25.99 8.01 -15.88
N ALA A 333 -26.68 9.11 -16.18
CA ALA A 333 -26.17 10.20 -17.03
C ALA A 333 -24.96 10.94 -16.43
N GLU A 334 -24.85 11.04 -15.10
CA GLU A 334 -23.68 11.65 -14.45
C GLU A 334 -22.41 10.81 -14.65
N ARG A 335 -22.53 9.49 -14.75
CA ARG A 335 -21.39 8.58 -14.93
C ARG A 335 -20.81 8.66 -16.34
N LEU A 336 -21.60 9.08 -17.33
CA LEU A 336 -21.18 9.21 -18.74
C LEU A 336 -20.02 10.20 -18.92
N TRP A 337 -19.99 11.24 -18.09
CA TRP A 337 -18.97 12.29 -18.16
C TRP A 337 -17.89 12.16 -17.09
N ALA A 338 -17.92 11.07 -16.30
CA ALA A 338 -16.99 10.86 -15.21
C ALA A 338 -15.61 10.42 -15.74
N LEU A 339 -14.61 11.30 -15.59
CA LEU A 339 -13.22 10.98 -15.92
C LEU A 339 -12.49 10.33 -14.75
N HIS A 340 -12.06 9.09 -14.94
CA HIS A 340 -11.19 8.44 -13.98
C HIS A 340 -9.83 9.14 -13.91
N MET A 341 -9.23 9.16 -12.71
CA MET A 341 -7.96 9.82 -12.41
C MET A 341 -6.75 9.43 -13.29
N ALA A 342 -6.80 8.28 -13.98
CA ALA A 342 -5.70 7.85 -14.86
C ALA A 342 -5.83 8.42 -16.28
N HIS A 343 -7.04 8.84 -16.67
CA HIS A 343 -7.31 9.50 -17.95
C HIS A 343 -7.34 11.02 -17.83
N GLN A 344 -7.27 11.58 -16.62
CA GLN A 344 -7.17 13.01 -16.44
C GLN A 344 -5.82 13.53 -16.95
N PRO A 345 -5.80 14.50 -17.88
CA PRO A 345 -4.58 15.13 -18.38
C PRO A 345 -3.67 15.60 -17.25
N ARG A 346 -2.36 15.36 -17.36
CA ARG A 346 -1.42 15.93 -16.41
C ARG A 346 -1.35 17.46 -16.64
N PRO A 347 -1.20 18.26 -15.57
CA PRO A 347 -1.00 19.70 -15.72
C PRO A 347 0.26 19.98 -16.55
N ILE A 348 0.16 20.85 -17.55
CA ILE A 348 1.27 21.21 -18.46
C ILE A 348 2.52 21.60 -17.68
N ALA A 349 2.37 22.38 -16.61
CA ALA A 349 3.51 22.81 -15.79
C ALA A 349 4.31 21.64 -15.17
N ARG A 350 3.65 20.52 -14.85
CA ARG A 350 4.34 19.32 -14.34
C ARG A 350 5.10 18.60 -15.46
N GLU A 351 4.55 18.57 -16.67
CA GLU A 351 5.23 18.00 -17.84
C GLU A 351 6.44 18.85 -18.23
N LEU A 352 6.32 20.18 -18.21
CA LEU A 352 7.42 21.11 -18.46
C LEU A 352 8.54 21.01 -17.41
N ALA A 353 8.18 20.90 -16.12
CA ALA A 353 9.17 20.67 -15.05
C ALA A 353 9.90 19.32 -15.25
N ALA A 354 9.19 18.28 -15.68
CA ALA A 354 9.80 16.98 -15.97
C ALA A 354 10.74 17.03 -17.18
N HIS A 355 10.34 17.72 -18.25
CA HIS A 355 11.16 17.96 -19.45
C HIS A 355 12.48 18.66 -19.09
N ARG A 356 12.39 19.73 -18.28
CA ARG A 356 13.57 20.46 -17.78
C ARG A 356 14.49 19.57 -16.94
N ASN A 357 13.94 18.78 -16.02
CA ASN A 357 14.73 17.89 -15.18
C ASN A 357 15.48 16.83 -16.01
N ALA A 358 14.87 16.30 -17.08
CA ALA A 358 15.54 15.39 -18.00
C ALA A 358 16.68 16.09 -18.77
N ALA A 359 16.47 17.32 -19.25
CA ALA A 359 17.50 18.09 -19.94
C ALA A 359 18.73 18.38 -19.06
N GLN A 360 18.57 18.50 -17.73
CA GLN A 360 19.64 18.79 -16.78
C GLN A 360 20.46 17.55 -16.32
N GLN A 361 20.02 16.32 -16.61
CA GLN A 361 20.71 15.08 -16.20
C GLN A 361 20.81 14.05 -17.34
N PRO A 362 21.54 14.34 -18.44
CA PRO A 362 21.60 13.48 -19.63
C PRO A 362 22.37 12.15 -19.40
N ALA A 363 23.26 12.07 -18.41
CA ALA A 363 24.10 10.88 -18.19
C ALA A 363 23.41 9.74 -17.39
N LYS A 364 22.22 9.97 -16.81
CA LYS A 364 21.46 8.94 -16.08
C LYS A 364 20.31 8.32 -16.89
N THR A 365 20.03 8.86 -18.07
CA THR A 365 18.86 8.51 -18.88
C THR A 365 19.14 7.46 -19.97
N ALA A 366 20.40 7.07 -20.19
CA ALA A 366 20.76 6.06 -21.19
C ALA A 366 20.25 4.64 -20.85
N ASP A 367 19.87 4.38 -19.59
CA ASP A 367 19.39 3.06 -19.15
C ASP A 367 18.08 3.13 -18.34
N SER A 368 17.31 4.22 -18.44
CA SER A 368 16.09 4.36 -17.64
C SER A 368 14.89 4.97 -18.39
N ARG A 369 13.75 4.26 -18.27
CA ARG A 369 12.39 4.62 -18.66
C ARG A 369 11.96 6.04 -18.21
N PRO A 370 10.89 6.62 -18.79
CA PRO A 370 10.51 8.02 -18.59
C PRO A 370 10.15 8.35 -17.13
N LEU A 371 10.89 9.32 -16.55
CA LEU A 371 10.61 10.18 -15.39
C LEU A 371 9.54 9.68 -14.39
N ASP A 372 10.02 9.06 -13.30
CA ASP A 372 9.18 8.35 -12.33
C ASP A 372 9.13 9.04 -10.95
N LEU A 373 7.92 9.39 -10.49
CA LEU A 373 7.67 10.12 -9.24
C LEU A 373 7.00 9.20 -8.20
N GLY A 374 7.81 8.74 -7.22
CA GLY A 374 7.50 8.39 -5.82
C GLY A 374 6.37 7.40 -5.46
N LEU A 375 5.20 7.50 -6.07
CA LEU A 375 4.04 6.63 -5.83
C LEU A 375 3.72 5.71 -7.03
N ARG A 376 4.25 6.00 -8.22
CA ARG A 376 4.06 5.20 -9.45
C ARG A 376 5.12 4.12 -9.69
N HIS A 377 6.33 4.32 -9.18
CA HIS A 377 7.43 3.35 -9.34
C HIS A 377 7.07 1.94 -8.83
N MET A 378 6.38 1.84 -7.69
CA MET A 378 5.95 0.53 -7.16
C MET A 378 4.81 -0.10 -7.99
N SER A 379 3.90 0.70 -8.55
CA SER A 379 2.83 0.19 -9.40
C SER A 379 3.34 -0.27 -10.77
N ASP A 380 4.31 0.44 -11.34
CA ASP A 380 4.85 0.15 -12.67
C ASP A 380 5.84 -1.03 -12.62
N GLN A 381 6.60 -1.18 -11.53
CA GLN A 381 7.36 -2.40 -11.27
C GLN A 381 6.45 -3.61 -11.02
N ALA A 382 5.37 -3.45 -10.24
CA ALA A 382 4.39 -4.51 -10.02
C ALA A 382 3.65 -4.90 -11.33
N PHE A 383 3.37 -3.93 -12.19
CA PHE A 383 2.81 -4.17 -13.51
C PHE A 383 3.81 -4.90 -14.40
N THR A 384 5.06 -4.44 -14.48
CA THR A 384 6.12 -5.07 -15.29
C THR A 384 6.34 -6.53 -14.88
N THR A 385 6.37 -6.79 -13.58
CA THR A 385 6.47 -8.17 -13.03
C THR A 385 5.27 -9.01 -13.45
N GLY A 386 4.05 -8.50 -13.25
CA GLY A 386 2.83 -9.21 -13.64
C GLY A 386 2.73 -9.46 -15.15
N LEU A 387 3.18 -8.51 -15.97
CA LEU A 387 3.23 -8.62 -17.44
C LEU A 387 4.22 -9.71 -17.88
N ALA A 388 5.37 -9.85 -17.22
CA ALA A 388 6.31 -10.93 -17.50
C ALA A 388 5.69 -12.32 -17.24
N HIS A 389 4.97 -12.47 -16.13
CA HIS A 389 4.23 -13.70 -15.84
C HIS A 389 3.06 -13.93 -16.80
N ALA A 390 2.36 -12.87 -17.20
CA ALA A 390 1.31 -12.95 -18.21
C ALA A 390 1.87 -13.41 -19.56
N ARG A 391 3.02 -12.89 -19.98
CA ARG A 391 3.71 -13.30 -21.22
C ARG A 391 4.12 -14.77 -21.16
N ALA A 392 4.70 -15.21 -20.06
CA ALA A 392 5.09 -16.61 -19.88
C ALA A 392 3.87 -17.54 -19.88
N TYR A 393 2.75 -17.13 -19.28
CA TYR A 393 1.50 -17.90 -19.33
C TYR A 393 0.91 -17.94 -20.76
N ALA A 394 0.88 -16.80 -21.46
CA ALA A 394 0.39 -16.70 -22.82
C ALA A 394 1.23 -17.53 -23.80
N ALA A 395 2.54 -17.64 -23.59
CA ALA A 395 3.41 -18.51 -24.39
C ALA A 395 3.04 -20.00 -24.28
N VAL A 396 2.56 -20.45 -23.12
CA VAL A 396 2.17 -21.85 -22.88
C VAL A 396 0.73 -22.14 -23.33
N HIS A 397 -0.20 -21.24 -23.02
CA HIS A 397 -1.64 -21.48 -23.19
C HIS A 397 -2.27 -20.75 -24.39
N GLY A 398 -1.55 -19.79 -24.99
CA GLY A 398 -2.03 -18.96 -26.10
C GLY A 398 -3.17 -18.00 -25.73
N HIS A 399 -3.38 -17.73 -24.44
CA HIS A 399 -4.43 -16.82 -23.93
C HIS A 399 -4.19 -16.40 -22.48
N LEU A 400 -4.94 -15.40 -21.97
CA LEU A 400 -4.87 -14.90 -20.59
C LEU A 400 -6.12 -15.22 -19.75
N ALA A 401 -6.92 -16.24 -20.10
CA ALA A 401 -8.12 -16.64 -19.36
C ALA A 401 -7.84 -17.41 -18.03
N VAL A 402 -6.92 -16.93 -17.19
CA VAL A 402 -6.46 -17.62 -15.97
C VAL A 402 -7.55 -17.70 -14.87
N PRO A 403 -7.75 -18.85 -14.18
CA PRO A 403 -8.61 -18.93 -12.98
C PRO A 403 -8.16 -18.02 -11.85
N ILE A 404 -9.11 -17.41 -11.12
CA ILE A 404 -8.81 -16.31 -10.18
C ILE A 404 -7.85 -16.73 -9.04
N HIS A 405 -7.91 -17.98 -8.61
CA HIS A 405 -7.05 -18.55 -7.55
C HIS A 405 -5.79 -19.24 -8.09
N SER A 406 -5.65 -19.36 -9.42
CA SER A 406 -4.48 -20.01 -10.02
C SER A 406 -3.24 -19.16 -9.88
N ARG A 407 -2.14 -19.83 -9.53
CA ARG A 407 -0.78 -19.29 -9.54
C ARG A 407 -0.03 -19.83 -10.75
N PHE A 408 0.87 -19.03 -11.29
CA PHE A 408 1.76 -19.41 -12.39
C PHE A 408 3.17 -18.93 -12.06
N ASN A 409 4.13 -19.86 -12.02
CA ASN A 409 5.50 -19.61 -11.51
C ASN A 409 5.49 -18.89 -10.16
N ASP A 410 4.74 -19.43 -9.19
CA ASP A 410 4.50 -18.88 -7.86
C ASP A 410 3.88 -17.47 -7.78
N PHE A 411 3.58 -16.84 -8.91
CA PHE A 411 2.89 -15.56 -8.98
C PHE A 411 1.37 -15.75 -9.03
N GLY A 412 0.63 -14.93 -8.28
CA GLY A 412 -0.84 -14.96 -8.24
C GLY A 412 -1.49 -14.35 -9.49
N LEU A 413 -1.15 -14.87 -10.68
CA LEU A 413 -1.52 -14.32 -11.99
C LEU A 413 -3.03 -14.16 -12.17
N GLY A 414 -3.82 -15.14 -11.71
CA GLY A 414 -5.29 -15.08 -11.77
C GLY A 414 -5.88 -13.89 -11.04
N ARG A 415 -5.37 -13.61 -9.83
CA ARG A 415 -5.78 -12.46 -9.02
C ARG A 415 -5.27 -11.15 -9.63
N TRP A 416 -4.04 -11.14 -10.14
CA TRP A 416 -3.47 -9.96 -10.80
C TRP A 416 -4.28 -9.57 -12.04
N LEU A 417 -4.55 -10.50 -12.97
CA LEU A 417 -5.39 -10.25 -14.15
C LEU A 417 -6.82 -9.86 -13.79
N SER A 418 -7.40 -10.47 -12.74
CA SER A 418 -8.71 -10.07 -12.23
C SER A 418 -8.73 -8.61 -11.75
N ASN A 419 -7.69 -8.17 -11.04
CA ASN A 419 -7.55 -6.78 -10.63
C ASN A 419 -7.37 -5.86 -11.85
N GLN A 420 -6.51 -6.20 -12.80
CA GLN A 420 -6.36 -5.43 -14.04
C GLN A 420 -7.71 -5.29 -14.76
N ARG A 421 -8.47 -6.39 -14.90
CA ARG A 421 -9.81 -6.36 -15.53
C ARG A 421 -10.81 -5.46 -14.82
N LYS A 422 -10.74 -5.32 -13.49
CA LYS A 422 -11.64 -4.47 -12.70
C LYS A 422 -11.33 -2.98 -12.77
N HIS A 423 -10.07 -2.61 -13.01
CA HIS A 423 -9.66 -1.19 -13.01
C HIS A 423 -9.98 -0.50 -14.34
N ALA A 424 -11.08 0.24 -14.42
CA ALA A 424 -11.53 0.89 -15.65
C ALA A 424 -10.45 1.78 -16.32
N ALA A 425 -9.53 2.33 -15.54
CA ALA A 425 -8.50 3.23 -16.05
C ALA A 425 -7.08 2.66 -15.88
N ILE A 426 -6.76 1.75 -16.79
CA ILE A 426 -5.40 1.26 -17.00
C ILE A 426 -4.72 2.21 -17.99
N PRO A 427 -3.45 2.58 -17.78
CA PRO A 427 -2.70 3.37 -18.75
C PRO A 427 -2.71 2.70 -20.14
N PRO A 428 -2.89 3.46 -21.24
CA PRO A 428 -2.95 2.90 -22.59
C PRO A 428 -1.79 1.96 -22.94
N GLU A 429 -0.57 2.29 -22.46
CA GLU A 429 0.63 1.48 -22.63
C GLU A 429 0.53 0.10 -21.97
N HIS A 430 -0.12 0.02 -20.80
CA HIS A 430 -0.35 -1.22 -20.08
C HIS A 430 -1.43 -2.07 -20.77
N VAL A 431 -2.46 -1.43 -21.32
CA VAL A 431 -3.47 -2.13 -22.11
C VAL A 431 -2.85 -2.71 -23.39
N ALA A 432 -2.12 -1.90 -24.16
CA ALA A 432 -1.46 -2.35 -25.39
C ALA A 432 -0.53 -3.55 -25.13
N ALA A 433 0.21 -3.53 -24.02
CA ALA A 433 1.08 -4.64 -23.64
C ALA A 433 0.34 -5.94 -23.33
N LEU A 434 -0.87 -5.87 -22.76
CA LEU A 434 -1.71 -7.03 -22.46
C LEU A 434 -2.47 -7.52 -23.70
N GLU A 435 -2.94 -6.62 -24.56
CA GLU A 435 -3.61 -6.95 -25.83
C GLU A 435 -2.68 -7.62 -26.82
N ALA A 436 -1.42 -7.22 -26.84
CA ALA A 436 -0.39 -7.91 -27.62
C ALA A 436 -0.21 -9.38 -27.21
N LEU A 437 -0.57 -9.75 -25.98
CA LEU A 437 -0.52 -11.14 -25.49
C LEU A 437 -1.82 -11.89 -25.75
N ASP A 438 -2.96 -11.24 -25.50
CA ASP A 438 -4.30 -11.79 -25.73
C ASP A 438 -5.25 -10.63 -26.05
N PRO A 439 -5.74 -10.50 -27.29
CA PRO A 439 -6.70 -9.45 -27.65
C PRO A 439 -7.95 -9.49 -26.75
N TRP A 440 -8.33 -10.68 -26.29
CA TRP A 440 -9.46 -10.89 -25.40
C TRP A 440 -9.06 -10.99 -23.93
N TRP A 441 -7.94 -10.41 -23.50
CA TRP A 441 -7.57 -10.38 -22.08
C TRP A 441 -8.65 -9.69 -21.23
N ARG A 442 -9.42 -8.77 -21.83
CA ARG A 442 -10.53 -8.01 -21.25
C ARG A 442 -11.83 -8.18 -22.06
N PRO A 443 -12.45 -9.36 -22.03
CA PRO A 443 -13.61 -9.62 -22.86
C PRO A 443 -14.85 -8.86 -22.34
N PRO A 444 -15.78 -8.47 -23.23
CA PRO A 444 -17.08 -7.92 -22.83
C PRO A 444 -18.06 -8.98 -22.26
N TRP A 445 -17.66 -10.26 -22.25
CA TRP A 445 -18.38 -11.38 -21.63
C TRP A 445 -17.62 -11.93 -20.40
N THR A 446 -18.19 -12.94 -19.74
CA THR A 446 -17.57 -13.50 -18.54
C THR A 446 -16.27 -14.26 -18.86
N VAL A 447 -15.24 -14.10 -18.03
CA VAL A 447 -13.99 -14.88 -18.17
C VAL A 447 -14.25 -16.39 -18.05
N MET A 448 -15.33 -16.81 -17.37
CA MET A 448 -15.75 -18.20 -17.35
C MET A 448 -16.11 -18.71 -18.74
N TRP A 449 -16.93 -17.97 -19.50
CA TRP A 449 -17.25 -18.31 -20.88
C TRP A 449 -15.97 -18.45 -21.73
N GLN A 450 -15.03 -17.52 -21.57
CA GLN A 450 -13.77 -17.54 -22.30
C GLN A 450 -12.91 -18.77 -21.98
N ARG A 451 -12.88 -19.20 -20.71
CA ARG A 451 -12.19 -20.44 -20.31
C ARG A 451 -12.82 -21.68 -20.94
N THR A 452 -14.14 -21.80 -20.88
CA THR A 452 -14.85 -22.94 -21.46
C THR A 452 -14.71 -22.96 -22.99
N TYR A 453 -14.65 -21.79 -23.63
CA TYR A 453 -14.30 -21.68 -25.05
C TYR A 453 -12.91 -22.24 -25.35
N TYR A 454 -11.88 -21.86 -24.59
CA TYR A 454 -10.53 -22.39 -24.82
C TYR A 454 -10.46 -23.90 -24.56
N GLN A 455 -11.21 -24.42 -23.58
CA GLN A 455 -11.37 -25.88 -23.41
C GLN A 455 -12.01 -26.53 -24.64
N ALA A 456 -13.03 -25.91 -25.24
CA ALA A 456 -13.64 -26.39 -26.48
C ALA A 456 -12.67 -26.33 -27.67
N ARG A 457 -11.89 -25.26 -27.80
CA ARG A 457 -10.87 -25.08 -28.84
C ARG A 457 -9.77 -26.15 -28.74
N ASP A 458 -9.23 -26.36 -27.54
CA ASP A 458 -8.16 -27.33 -27.31
C ASP A 458 -8.68 -28.77 -27.47
N HIS A 459 -9.94 -29.02 -27.10
CA HIS A 459 -10.64 -30.27 -27.42
C HIS A 459 -10.75 -30.48 -28.94
N ALA A 460 -11.19 -29.46 -29.69
CA ALA A 460 -11.34 -29.56 -31.14
C ALA A 460 -9.99 -29.82 -31.84
N ARG A 461 -8.90 -29.22 -31.33
CA ARG A 461 -7.54 -29.45 -31.85
C ARG A 461 -7.01 -30.85 -31.53
N SER A 462 -7.31 -31.38 -30.34
CA SER A 462 -6.75 -32.66 -29.88
C SER A 462 -7.59 -33.88 -30.26
N ARG A 463 -8.92 -33.74 -30.39
CA ARG A 463 -9.87 -34.84 -30.60
C ARG A 463 -10.69 -34.72 -31.89
N GLY A 464 -10.38 -33.75 -32.74
CA GLY A 464 -11.04 -33.50 -34.01
C GLY A 464 -12.26 -32.56 -33.90
N PRO A 465 -12.88 -32.22 -35.05
CA PRO A 465 -13.88 -31.17 -35.14
C PRO A 465 -15.11 -31.43 -34.27
N LEU A 466 -15.70 -30.36 -33.76
CA LEU A 466 -16.97 -30.43 -33.03
C LEU A 466 -18.09 -30.81 -34.01
N ARG A 467 -18.95 -31.75 -33.61
CA ARG A 467 -20.10 -32.22 -34.39
C ARG A 467 -21.42 -31.89 -33.68
N PRO A 468 -21.96 -30.67 -33.85
CA PRO A 468 -23.21 -30.25 -33.23
C PRO A 468 -24.40 -31.16 -33.60
N GLU A 469 -24.45 -31.60 -34.86
CA GLU A 469 -25.49 -32.46 -35.41
C GLU A 469 -25.53 -33.85 -34.74
N HIS A 470 -24.43 -34.25 -34.12
CA HIS A 470 -24.29 -35.48 -33.33
C HIS A 470 -24.36 -35.24 -31.81
N GLY A 471 -24.59 -34.01 -31.35
CA GLY A 471 -24.73 -33.66 -29.93
C GLY A 471 -23.44 -33.75 -29.11
N PHE A 472 -22.30 -33.41 -29.73
CA PHE A 472 -20.97 -33.35 -29.09
C PHE A 472 -20.54 -34.65 -28.38
N PRO A 473 -20.50 -35.81 -29.07
CA PRO A 473 -20.28 -37.10 -28.43
C PRO A 473 -18.88 -37.23 -27.80
N THR A 474 -17.89 -36.57 -28.39
CA THR A 474 -16.48 -36.65 -27.97
C THR A 474 -16.15 -35.78 -26.76
N THR A 475 -17.03 -34.87 -26.35
CA THR A 475 -16.78 -33.94 -25.23
C THR A 475 -17.22 -34.51 -23.87
N SER A 476 -16.68 -33.94 -22.79
CA SER A 476 -17.18 -34.20 -21.43
C SER A 476 -18.61 -33.65 -21.28
N PHE A 477 -19.37 -34.16 -20.30
CA PHE A 477 -20.77 -33.75 -20.11
C PHE A 477 -20.94 -32.23 -19.97
N GLY A 478 -20.16 -31.60 -19.09
CA GLY A 478 -20.24 -30.16 -18.85
C GLY A 478 -19.83 -29.31 -20.06
N LEU A 479 -18.84 -29.77 -20.83
CA LEU A 479 -18.41 -29.08 -22.05
C LEU A 479 -19.46 -29.20 -23.16
N GLY A 480 -20.04 -30.40 -23.35
CA GLY A 480 -21.09 -30.64 -24.32
C GLY A 480 -22.38 -29.86 -24.02
N GLU A 481 -22.78 -29.78 -22.75
CA GLU A 481 -23.92 -28.96 -22.32
C GLU A 481 -23.67 -27.47 -22.57
N TRP A 482 -22.45 -26.98 -22.25
CA TRP A 482 -22.08 -25.61 -22.55
C TRP A 482 -22.11 -25.31 -24.05
N LEU A 483 -21.59 -26.21 -24.90
CA LEU A 483 -21.60 -26.08 -26.37
C LEU A 483 -23.02 -26.07 -26.94
N TYR A 484 -23.90 -26.94 -26.43
CA TYR A 484 -25.32 -26.95 -26.80
C TYR A 484 -26.02 -25.63 -26.44
N ASN A 485 -25.72 -25.09 -25.24
CA ASN A 485 -26.23 -23.78 -24.84
C ASN A 485 -25.71 -22.64 -25.73
N GLN A 486 -24.50 -22.76 -26.30
CA GLN A 486 -23.98 -21.77 -27.25
C GLN A 486 -24.72 -21.86 -28.59
N CYS A 487 -25.07 -23.06 -29.04
CA CYS A 487 -25.79 -23.27 -30.29
C CYS A 487 -27.24 -22.76 -30.20
N THR A 488 -27.95 -23.11 -29.12
CA THR A 488 -29.35 -22.67 -28.91
C THR A 488 -29.51 -21.17 -28.72
N ARG A 489 -28.47 -20.48 -28.22
CA ARG A 489 -28.47 -19.03 -28.01
C ARG A 489 -27.59 -18.29 -29.01
N TYR A 490 -27.20 -18.92 -30.12
CA TYR A 490 -26.17 -18.41 -31.02
C TYR A 490 -26.46 -16.97 -31.50
N GLY A 491 -27.72 -16.69 -31.88
CA GLY A 491 -28.16 -15.36 -32.33
C GLY A 491 -28.12 -14.26 -31.25
N GLN A 492 -28.05 -14.62 -29.97
CA GLN A 492 -27.97 -13.68 -28.83
C GLN A 492 -26.53 -13.49 -28.32
N LEU A 493 -25.57 -14.25 -28.87
CA LEU A 493 -24.17 -14.14 -28.49
C LEU A 493 -23.54 -12.86 -29.05
N HIS A 494 -22.57 -12.32 -28.33
CA HIS A 494 -21.80 -11.17 -28.79
C HIS A 494 -21.16 -11.49 -30.16
N PRO A 495 -21.11 -10.55 -31.13
CA PRO A 495 -20.56 -10.82 -32.48
C PRO A 495 -19.13 -11.39 -32.47
N ALA A 496 -18.31 -10.97 -31.51
CA ALA A 496 -16.98 -11.57 -31.32
C ALA A 496 -17.01 -13.00 -30.73
N GLN A 497 -17.99 -13.35 -29.89
CA GLN A 497 -18.18 -14.73 -29.44
C GLN A 497 -18.57 -15.63 -30.60
N GLN A 498 -19.48 -15.16 -31.47
CA GLN A 498 -19.83 -15.87 -32.71
C GLN A 498 -18.59 -16.11 -33.58
N ARG A 499 -17.77 -15.09 -33.83
CA ARG A 499 -16.49 -15.25 -34.56
C ARG A 499 -15.54 -16.27 -33.93
N LEU A 500 -15.41 -16.26 -32.60
CA LEU A 500 -14.61 -17.25 -31.88
C LEU A 500 -15.17 -18.67 -32.05
N LEU A 501 -16.50 -18.84 -32.00
CA LEU A 501 -17.19 -20.11 -32.22
C LEU A 501 -17.05 -20.61 -33.67
N VAL A 502 -17.15 -19.74 -34.67
CA VAL A 502 -16.85 -20.08 -36.07
C VAL A 502 -15.43 -20.64 -36.19
N GLY A 503 -14.46 -20.04 -35.49
CA GLY A 503 -13.07 -20.52 -35.46
C GLY A 503 -12.86 -21.92 -34.89
N ILE A 504 -13.85 -22.51 -34.22
CA ILE A 504 -13.82 -23.92 -33.74
C ILE A 504 -14.83 -24.81 -34.48
N GLY A 505 -15.37 -24.35 -35.61
CA GLY A 505 -16.29 -25.10 -36.46
C GLY A 505 -17.77 -24.95 -36.10
N LEU A 506 -18.14 -23.98 -35.26
CA LEU A 506 -19.52 -23.67 -34.91
C LEU A 506 -20.01 -22.44 -35.69
N THR A 507 -20.48 -22.67 -36.91
CA THR A 507 -21.14 -21.66 -37.76
C THR A 507 -22.63 -21.53 -37.41
N PRO A 508 -23.32 -20.46 -37.84
CA PRO A 508 -24.78 -20.33 -37.64
C PRO A 508 -25.56 -21.56 -38.12
N GLU A 509 -25.18 -22.14 -39.25
CA GLU A 509 -25.83 -23.29 -39.87
C GLU A 509 -25.62 -24.55 -39.03
N THR A 510 -24.39 -24.81 -38.58
CA THR A 510 -24.09 -25.96 -37.72
C THR A 510 -24.70 -25.83 -36.32
N ALA A 511 -24.79 -24.61 -35.78
CA ALA A 511 -25.45 -24.32 -34.51
C ALA A 511 -26.96 -24.62 -34.59
N GLN A 512 -27.61 -24.32 -35.71
CA GLN A 512 -29.02 -24.64 -35.93
C GLN A 512 -29.28 -26.15 -36.01
N ALA A 513 -28.30 -26.91 -36.53
CA ALA A 513 -28.36 -28.37 -36.60
C ALA A 513 -28.07 -29.08 -35.26
N ALA A 514 -27.76 -28.34 -34.18
CA ALA A 514 -27.30 -28.91 -32.92
C ALA A 514 -28.35 -29.78 -32.23
N ARG A 515 -28.02 -31.06 -31.97
CA ARG A 515 -28.89 -31.98 -31.22
C ARG A 515 -28.52 -32.00 -29.73
N PRO A 516 -29.50 -32.03 -28.81
CA PRO A 516 -29.22 -32.22 -27.40
C PRO A 516 -28.62 -33.62 -27.17
N ARG A 517 -27.61 -33.72 -26.31
CA ARG A 517 -26.99 -35.01 -25.96
C ARG A 517 -28.02 -35.94 -25.32
N ARG A 518 -28.32 -37.09 -25.94
CA ARG A 518 -29.14 -38.15 -25.30
C ARG A 518 -28.37 -38.74 -24.11
N LYS A 519 -29.04 -38.74 -22.96
CA LYS A 519 -28.54 -38.99 -21.60
C LYS A 519 -27.66 -40.24 -21.44
N HIS A 520 -26.37 -40.04 -21.15
CA HIS A 520 -25.50 -41.03 -20.49
C HIS A 520 -25.73 -41.10 -18.95
N MET A 521 -26.89 -40.59 -18.48
CA MET A 521 -27.27 -40.57 -17.07
C MET A 521 -27.86 -41.90 -16.59
N ALA A 522 -28.49 -42.68 -17.46
CA ALA A 522 -29.04 -44.00 -17.12
C ALA A 522 -27.90 -44.98 -16.79
N THR A 523 -26.86 -45.01 -17.62
CA THR A 523 -25.68 -45.86 -17.45
C THR A 523 -24.88 -45.50 -16.19
N HIS A 524 -24.71 -44.21 -15.89
CA HIS A 524 -24.07 -43.78 -14.64
C HIS A 524 -24.92 -44.12 -13.41
N PHE A 525 -26.24 -43.96 -13.48
CA PHE A 525 -27.13 -44.32 -12.38
C PHE A 525 -27.10 -45.84 -12.12
N GLN A 526 -27.14 -46.66 -13.18
CA GLN A 526 -27.00 -48.11 -13.09
C GLN A 526 -25.65 -48.53 -12.51
N ARG A 527 -24.53 -47.93 -12.96
CA ARG A 527 -23.20 -48.17 -12.39
C ARG A 527 -23.13 -47.79 -10.91
N ALA A 528 -23.69 -46.64 -10.53
CA ALA A 528 -23.70 -46.21 -9.13
C ALA A 528 -24.58 -47.10 -8.24
N ILE A 529 -25.70 -47.61 -8.77
CA ILE A 529 -26.55 -48.61 -8.10
C ILE A 529 -25.81 -49.94 -7.94
N ALA A 530 -25.05 -50.39 -8.94
CA ALA A 530 -24.21 -51.58 -8.84
C ALA A 530 -23.13 -51.42 -7.75
N CYS A 531 -22.42 -50.29 -7.71
CA CYS A 531 -21.46 -49.99 -6.64
C CYS A 531 -22.13 -49.92 -5.26
N ALA A 532 -23.34 -49.36 -5.17
CA ALA A 532 -24.10 -49.34 -3.92
C ALA A 532 -24.44 -50.78 -3.46
N ARG A 533 -24.89 -51.66 -4.35
CA ARG A 533 -25.17 -53.07 -4.03
C ARG A 533 -23.92 -53.81 -3.54
N ALA A 534 -22.81 -53.71 -4.27
CA ALA A 534 -21.55 -54.32 -3.88
C ALA A 534 -21.06 -53.85 -2.50
N PHE A 535 -21.24 -52.57 -2.19
CA PHE A 535 -20.93 -52.03 -0.86
C PHE A 535 -21.85 -52.62 0.22
N THR A 536 -23.15 -52.72 -0.04
CA THR A 536 -24.12 -53.30 0.91
C THR A 536 -23.92 -54.80 1.11
N GLU A 537 -23.46 -55.55 0.10
CA GLU A 537 -23.10 -56.97 0.25
C GLU A 537 -21.97 -57.16 1.27
N THR A 538 -21.00 -56.23 1.28
CA THR A 538 -19.85 -56.28 2.19
C THR A 538 -20.17 -55.74 3.58
N HIS A 539 -20.91 -54.62 3.67
CA HIS A 539 -21.09 -53.87 4.92
C HIS A 539 -22.51 -53.90 5.48
N ARG A 540 -23.44 -54.58 4.82
CA ARG A 540 -24.87 -54.75 5.17
C ARG A 540 -25.69 -53.45 5.30
N THR A 541 -25.08 -52.27 5.15
CA THR A 541 -25.75 -50.96 5.16
C THR A 541 -25.05 -49.94 4.25
N LEU A 542 -25.82 -48.98 3.71
CA LEU A 542 -25.34 -47.83 2.95
C LEU A 542 -25.06 -46.59 3.82
N VAL A 543 -25.32 -46.65 5.12
CA VAL A 543 -25.17 -45.49 6.03
C VAL A 543 -23.73 -45.26 6.48
N ASN A 544 -22.90 -46.31 6.46
CA ASN A 544 -21.47 -46.24 6.78
C ASN A 544 -20.61 -45.61 5.66
N VAL A 545 -21.21 -45.29 4.51
CA VAL A 545 -20.54 -44.56 3.43
C VAL A 545 -20.29 -43.10 3.88
N THR A 546 -19.02 -42.71 3.92
CA THR A 546 -18.57 -41.33 4.24
C THR A 546 -18.34 -40.54 2.95
N GLN A 547 -18.19 -39.20 3.01
CA GLN A 547 -17.97 -38.37 1.81
C GLN A 547 -16.71 -38.74 1.01
N GLY A 548 -15.75 -39.42 1.63
CA GLY A 548 -14.52 -39.90 0.98
C GLY A 548 -14.60 -41.34 0.44
N THR A 549 -15.68 -42.08 0.68
CA THR A 549 -15.77 -43.49 0.27
C THR A 549 -15.87 -43.62 -1.25
N VAL A 550 -14.87 -44.29 -1.84
CA VAL A 550 -14.79 -44.61 -3.27
C VAL A 550 -14.97 -46.11 -3.44
N GLN A 551 -15.94 -46.52 -4.27
CA GLN A 551 -16.20 -47.92 -4.64
C GLN A 551 -16.07 -48.02 -6.16
N ASP A 552 -15.23 -48.93 -6.66
CA ASP A 552 -14.98 -49.15 -8.10
C ASP A 552 -14.71 -47.86 -8.91
N GLY A 553 -13.90 -46.98 -8.31
CA GLY A 553 -13.52 -45.68 -8.87
C GLY A 553 -14.62 -44.61 -8.87
N LEU A 554 -15.79 -44.88 -8.28
CA LEU A 554 -16.89 -43.93 -8.11
C LEU A 554 -16.93 -43.42 -6.67
N ASN A 555 -16.94 -42.09 -6.48
CA ASN A 555 -17.14 -41.48 -5.16
C ASN A 555 -18.61 -41.67 -4.73
N LEU A 556 -18.86 -42.81 -4.08
CA LEU A 556 -20.19 -43.27 -3.70
C LEU A 556 -20.77 -42.37 -2.60
N GLY A 557 -19.93 -41.86 -1.70
CA GLY A 557 -20.34 -40.97 -0.61
C GLY A 557 -20.93 -39.64 -1.08
N GLN A 558 -20.22 -38.96 -1.97
CA GLN A 558 -20.72 -37.72 -2.56
C GLN A 558 -21.98 -37.97 -3.40
N TRP A 559 -22.03 -39.08 -4.13
CA TRP A 559 -23.18 -39.44 -4.95
C TRP A 559 -24.44 -39.73 -4.10
N LEU A 560 -24.34 -40.56 -3.05
CA LEU A 560 -25.45 -40.85 -2.13
C LEU A 560 -25.90 -39.59 -1.39
N GLY A 561 -24.98 -38.72 -0.96
CA GLY A 561 -25.31 -37.42 -0.38
C GLY A 561 -26.18 -36.57 -1.31
N ASN A 562 -25.81 -36.50 -2.59
CA ASN A 562 -26.60 -35.80 -3.61
C ASN A 562 -27.97 -36.46 -3.86
N GLN A 563 -28.07 -37.80 -3.82
CA GLN A 563 -29.36 -38.50 -3.97
C GLN A 563 -30.29 -38.23 -2.78
N ARG A 564 -29.80 -38.28 -1.54
CA ARG A 564 -30.57 -37.96 -0.33
C ARG A 564 -31.15 -36.54 -0.40
N SER A 565 -30.34 -35.55 -0.77
CA SER A 565 -30.80 -34.17 -0.91
C SER A 565 -31.87 -34.00 -2.00
N LYS A 566 -31.69 -34.67 -3.14
CA LYS A 566 -32.66 -34.63 -4.25
C LYS A 566 -33.97 -35.31 -3.89
N ASP A 567 -33.92 -36.45 -3.21
CA ASP A 567 -35.11 -37.18 -2.79
C ASP A 567 -35.91 -36.39 -1.74
N ARG A 568 -35.26 -35.81 -0.73
CA ARG A 568 -35.93 -34.91 0.24
C ARG A 568 -36.60 -33.72 -0.42
N ALA A 569 -35.99 -33.15 -1.47
CA ALA A 569 -36.57 -32.07 -2.24
C ALA A 569 -37.76 -32.53 -3.11
N TYR A 570 -37.70 -33.76 -3.64
CA TYR A 570 -38.76 -34.36 -4.43
C TYR A 570 -39.99 -34.72 -3.57
N GLN A 571 -39.78 -35.39 -2.43
CA GLN A 571 -40.83 -35.74 -1.48
C GLN A 571 -41.56 -34.49 -0.97
N ARG A 572 -40.86 -33.38 -0.72
CA ARG A 572 -41.47 -32.09 -0.35
C ARG A 572 -42.40 -31.51 -1.42
N ARG A 573 -42.20 -31.83 -2.70
CA ARG A 573 -43.02 -31.33 -3.82
C ARG A 573 -44.14 -32.27 -4.22
N HIS A 574 -43.92 -33.57 -4.09
CA HIS A 574 -44.77 -34.60 -4.69
C HIS A 574 -45.36 -35.58 -3.67
N GLY A 575 -45.02 -35.47 -2.39
CA GLY A 575 -45.56 -36.32 -1.31
C GLY A 575 -45.08 -37.77 -1.31
N ALA A 576 -44.31 -38.21 -2.32
CA ALA A 576 -43.83 -39.58 -2.47
C ALA A 576 -42.33 -39.66 -2.81
N PRO A 577 -41.64 -40.78 -2.48
CA PRO A 577 -40.24 -40.99 -2.87
C PRO A 577 -40.06 -41.02 -4.38
N SER A 578 -38.92 -40.54 -4.85
CA SER A 578 -38.61 -40.61 -6.29
C SER A 578 -38.38 -42.06 -6.76
N PRO A 579 -38.59 -42.41 -8.05
CA PRO A 579 -38.29 -43.75 -8.58
C PRO A 579 -36.83 -44.19 -8.32
N ARG A 580 -35.89 -43.22 -8.28
CA ARG A 580 -34.48 -43.47 -7.94
C ARG A 580 -34.28 -43.76 -6.46
N ALA A 581 -35.07 -43.14 -5.59
CA ALA A 581 -35.08 -43.43 -4.17
C ALA A 581 -35.68 -44.80 -3.87
N LEU A 582 -36.74 -45.21 -4.57
CA LEU A 582 -37.30 -46.56 -4.47
C LEU A 582 -36.24 -47.63 -4.81
N ALA A 583 -35.45 -47.41 -5.85
CA ALA A 583 -34.35 -48.31 -6.22
C ALA A 583 -33.24 -48.41 -5.15
N LEU A 584 -32.99 -47.34 -4.38
CA LEU A 584 -32.03 -47.34 -3.27
C LEU A 584 -32.64 -47.92 -1.98
N SER A 585 -33.92 -47.66 -1.72
CA SER A 585 -34.68 -48.25 -0.61
C SER A 585 -34.83 -49.76 -0.75
N ALA A 586 -34.82 -50.29 -1.98
CA ALA A 586 -34.74 -51.73 -2.23
C ALA A 586 -33.38 -52.36 -1.87
N ILE A 587 -32.32 -51.55 -1.72
CA ILE A 587 -30.98 -52.00 -1.32
C ILE A 587 -30.79 -51.85 0.19
N ASP A 588 -31.15 -50.69 0.74
CA ASP A 588 -31.14 -50.40 2.17
C ASP A 588 -32.37 -49.54 2.50
N PRO A 589 -33.39 -50.06 3.21
CA PRO A 589 -34.61 -49.33 3.55
C PRO A 589 -34.35 -48.02 4.31
N TRP A 590 -33.25 -47.96 5.05
CA TRP A 590 -32.85 -46.81 5.87
C TRP A 590 -31.66 -46.06 5.27
N TRP A 591 -31.47 -46.07 3.95
CA TRP A 591 -30.42 -45.28 3.27
C TRP A 591 -30.61 -43.76 3.41
N ASN A 592 -31.85 -43.30 3.60
CA ASN A 592 -32.25 -41.89 3.79
C ASN A 592 -33.27 -41.79 4.96
N PRO A 593 -32.83 -41.95 6.22
CA PRO A 593 -33.71 -41.93 7.37
C PRO A 593 -34.28 -40.52 7.63
N PRO A 594 -35.41 -40.42 8.36
CA PRO A 594 -35.97 -39.14 8.79
C PRO A 594 -35.17 -38.52 9.96
N TRP A 595 -34.30 -39.28 10.62
CA TRP A 595 -33.38 -38.83 11.66
C TRP A 595 -31.95 -38.60 11.14
N ALA A 596 -31.03 -38.20 12.03
CA ALA A 596 -29.63 -37.97 11.69
C ALA A 596 -28.90 -39.26 11.30
N LEU A 597 -28.11 -39.23 10.22
CA LEU A 597 -27.34 -40.41 9.77
C LEU A 597 -26.38 -40.92 10.85
N ASP A 598 -25.84 -40.04 11.69
CA ASP A 598 -24.93 -40.41 12.78
C ASP A 598 -25.63 -41.26 13.85
N TRP A 599 -26.91 -41.00 14.14
CA TRP A 599 -27.69 -41.85 15.04
C TRP A 599 -27.77 -43.29 14.51
N GLN A 600 -27.99 -43.45 13.22
CA GLN A 600 -28.11 -44.76 12.59
C GLN A 600 -26.76 -45.48 12.44
N ARG A 601 -25.65 -44.75 12.31
CA ARG A 601 -24.30 -45.32 12.37
C ARG A 601 -24.00 -45.89 13.76
N SER A 602 -24.33 -45.14 14.82
CA SER A 602 -24.17 -45.61 16.20
C SER A 602 -25.01 -46.84 16.49
N TRP A 603 -26.25 -46.91 15.97
CA TRP A 603 -27.08 -48.10 16.07
C TRP A 603 -26.45 -49.31 15.34
N HIS A 604 -25.95 -49.14 14.10
CA HIS A 604 -25.28 -50.23 13.38
C HIS A 604 -24.04 -50.72 14.11
N GLN A 605 -23.27 -49.81 14.72
CA GLN A 605 -22.10 -50.16 15.53
C GLN A 605 -22.50 -51.01 16.76
N ALA A 606 -23.58 -50.64 17.47
CA ALA A 606 -24.13 -51.46 18.56
C ALA A 606 -24.62 -52.83 18.05
N HIS A 607 -25.34 -52.83 16.93
CA HIS A 607 -25.89 -54.05 16.34
C HIS A 607 -24.79 -55.04 15.95
N THR A 608 -23.69 -54.57 15.35
CA THR A 608 -22.55 -55.43 15.01
C THR A 608 -21.89 -56.02 16.26
N GLN A 609 -21.80 -55.29 17.37
CA GLN A 609 -21.24 -55.81 18.63
C GLN A 609 -22.15 -56.87 19.27
N VAL A 610 -23.47 -56.63 19.28
CA VAL A 610 -24.46 -57.60 19.78
C VAL A 610 -24.46 -58.88 18.94
N GLN A 611 -24.41 -58.75 17.61
CA GLN A 611 -24.29 -59.91 16.70
C GLN A 611 -22.96 -60.65 16.84
N GLY A 612 -21.91 -59.97 17.33
CA GLY A 612 -20.62 -60.55 17.69
C GLY A 612 -20.61 -61.29 19.03
N GLY A 613 -21.76 -61.44 19.70
CA GLY A 613 -21.90 -62.16 20.97
C GLY A 613 -21.76 -61.29 22.23
N GLN A 614 -21.67 -59.96 22.09
CA GLN A 614 -21.53 -59.06 23.23
C GLN A 614 -22.90 -58.75 23.86
N VAL A 615 -23.05 -59.06 25.15
CA VAL A 615 -24.29 -58.80 25.91
C VAL A 615 -24.31 -57.35 26.39
N LEU A 616 -25.37 -56.61 26.08
CA LEU A 616 -25.57 -55.23 26.54
C LEU A 616 -26.23 -55.21 27.93
N ASP A 617 -25.41 -55.29 28.98
CA ASP A 617 -25.88 -55.20 30.37
C ASP A 617 -26.06 -53.74 30.82
N VAL A 618 -27.31 -53.36 31.07
CA VAL A 618 -27.70 -52.01 31.53
C VAL A 618 -27.28 -51.75 32.97
N ALA A 619 -27.38 -52.75 33.85
CA ALA A 619 -27.06 -52.62 35.27
C ALA A 619 -25.55 -52.47 35.49
N ALA A 620 -24.74 -53.09 34.63
CA ALA A 620 -23.28 -52.98 34.63
C ALA A 620 -22.73 -51.80 33.80
N GLY A 621 -23.58 -50.96 33.21
CA GLY A 621 -23.14 -49.78 32.43
C GLY A 621 -22.51 -50.09 31.08
N PHE A 622 -23.00 -51.14 30.39
CA PHE A 622 -22.55 -51.62 29.08
C PHE A 622 -21.04 -51.94 28.99
N PRO A 623 -20.54 -52.88 29.81
CA PRO A 623 -19.12 -53.22 29.86
C PRO A 623 -18.59 -53.72 28.51
N GLY A 624 -17.36 -53.33 28.17
CA GLY A 624 -16.71 -53.70 26.91
C GLY A 624 -17.16 -52.90 25.67
N THR A 625 -18.07 -51.94 25.81
CA THR A 625 -18.43 -51.01 24.72
C THR A 625 -17.50 -49.79 24.72
N SER A 626 -17.36 -49.12 23.57
CA SER A 626 -16.59 -47.87 23.52
C SER A 626 -17.31 -46.78 24.31
N SER A 627 -16.57 -45.86 24.95
CA SER A 627 -17.18 -44.78 25.75
C SER A 627 -18.22 -43.94 24.98
N ALA A 628 -18.04 -43.81 23.67
CA ALA A 628 -19.00 -43.17 22.76
C ALA A 628 -20.30 -43.99 22.61
N LEU A 629 -20.19 -45.31 22.46
CA LEU A 629 -21.33 -46.22 22.31
C LEU A 629 -22.08 -46.40 23.64
N THR A 630 -21.36 -46.58 24.75
CA THR A 630 -21.92 -46.62 26.10
C THR A 630 -22.81 -45.41 26.33
N THR A 631 -22.31 -44.21 26.01
CA THR A 631 -23.10 -43.01 26.28
C THR A 631 -24.25 -42.82 25.30
N TRP A 632 -24.08 -43.23 24.03
CA TRP A 632 -25.19 -43.21 23.09
C TRP A 632 -26.33 -44.12 23.57
N LEU A 633 -26.01 -45.34 24.03
CA LEU A 633 -26.96 -46.29 24.63
C LEU A 633 -27.65 -45.69 25.86
N THR A 634 -26.90 -45.17 26.84
CA THR A 634 -27.47 -44.52 28.03
C THR A 634 -28.40 -43.36 27.68
N THR A 635 -28.07 -42.59 26.64
CA THR A 635 -28.92 -41.48 26.16
C THR A 635 -30.20 -41.99 25.51
N GLN A 636 -30.13 -43.08 24.73
CA GLN A 636 -31.31 -43.68 24.12
C GLN A 636 -32.25 -44.27 25.17
N TYR A 637 -31.70 -44.85 26.23
CA TYR A 637 -32.45 -45.32 27.39
C TYR A 637 -33.19 -44.21 28.12
N ALA A 638 -32.50 -43.11 28.43
CA ALA A 638 -33.08 -41.98 29.14
C ALA A 638 -34.18 -41.24 28.35
N GLN A 639 -34.21 -41.39 27.03
CA GLN A 639 -35.12 -40.68 26.13
C GLN A 639 -36.04 -41.61 25.34
N TYR A 640 -36.17 -42.88 25.75
CA TYR A 640 -36.87 -43.93 25.00
C TYR A 640 -38.30 -43.53 24.59
N ASP A 641 -39.02 -42.84 25.48
CA ASP A 641 -40.41 -42.39 25.29
C ASP A 641 -40.55 -41.26 24.25
N VAL A 642 -39.47 -40.55 23.93
CA VAL A 642 -39.43 -39.41 23.00
C VAL A 642 -38.87 -39.83 21.62
N LEU A 643 -38.37 -41.06 21.49
CA LEU A 643 -37.83 -41.59 20.24
C LEU A 643 -38.94 -41.88 19.22
N GLN A 644 -38.62 -41.73 17.93
CA GLN A 644 -39.59 -42.04 16.89
C GLN A 644 -39.88 -43.55 16.83
N PRO A 645 -41.07 -43.98 16.38
CA PRO A 645 -41.42 -45.39 16.30
C PRO A 645 -40.44 -46.25 15.49
N GLY A 646 -39.82 -45.67 14.45
CA GLY A 646 -38.76 -46.34 13.68
C GLY A 646 -37.45 -46.53 14.46
N GLN A 647 -37.09 -45.60 15.34
CA GLN A 647 -35.93 -45.69 16.22
C GLN A 647 -36.16 -46.71 17.34
N GLN A 648 -37.36 -46.71 17.95
CA GLN A 648 -37.76 -47.69 18.96
C GLN A 648 -37.70 -49.12 18.39
N LYS A 649 -38.25 -49.35 17.18
CA LYS A 649 -38.18 -50.65 16.50
C LYS A 649 -36.74 -51.13 16.28
N LEU A 650 -35.83 -50.23 15.92
CA LEU A 650 -34.41 -50.55 15.76
C LEU A 650 -33.76 -50.85 17.13
N LEU A 651 -34.06 -50.10 18.19
CA LEU A 651 -33.51 -50.36 19.52
C LEU A 651 -34.00 -51.67 20.15
N VAL A 652 -35.23 -52.08 19.86
CA VAL A 652 -35.76 -53.39 20.26
C VAL A 652 -34.92 -54.53 19.66
N GLN A 653 -34.38 -54.37 18.44
CA GLN A 653 -33.48 -55.35 17.81
C GLN A 653 -32.11 -55.47 18.53
N LEU A 654 -31.77 -54.52 19.39
CA LEU A 654 -30.58 -54.58 20.26
C LEU A 654 -30.89 -55.16 21.65
N GLY A 655 -32.14 -55.57 21.91
CA GLY A 655 -32.59 -56.07 23.21
C GLY A 655 -32.96 -54.98 24.22
N LEU A 656 -33.12 -53.73 23.80
CA LEU A 656 -33.47 -52.60 24.66
C LEU A 656 -34.97 -52.33 24.56
N THR A 657 -35.72 -52.72 25.60
CA THR A 657 -37.19 -52.56 25.65
C THR A 657 -37.61 -51.45 26.62
N GLU A 658 -38.86 -51.00 26.47
CA GLU A 658 -39.46 -49.96 27.31
C GLU A 658 -39.48 -50.34 28.81
N GLU A 659 -39.67 -51.63 29.13
CA GLU A 659 -39.65 -52.15 30.51
C GLU A 659 -38.27 -52.05 31.15
N ILE A 660 -37.20 -52.32 30.39
CA ILE A 660 -35.82 -52.19 30.88
C ILE A 660 -35.47 -50.72 31.11
N ALA A 661 -36.00 -49.80 30.30
CA ALA A 661 -35.79 -48.36 30.47
C ALA A 661 -36.51 -47.77 31.70
N ARG A 662 -37.63 -48.37 32.15
CA ARG A 662 -38.42 -47.88 33.30
C ARG A 662 -37.91 -48.36 34.68
N GLY A 663 -37.05 -49.38 34.76
CA GLY A 663 -36.71 -50.09 36.00
C GLY A 663 -35.60 -49.50 36.91
N THR A 664 -34.82 -48.50 36.48
CA THR A 664 -33.65 -48.01 37.25
C THR A 664 -33.91 -46.70 38.02
N ALA A 665 -33.75 -46.75 39.34
CA ALA A 665 -33.99 -45.66 40.29
C ALA A 665 -32.83 -44.65 40.37
N ALA A 666 -33.05 -43.46 39.83
CA ALA A 666 -32.54 -42.12 40.20
C ALA A 666 -32.54 -41.26 38.93
N ARG A 667 -33.66 -40.56 38.66
CA ARG A 667 -33.74 -39.61 37.54
C ARG A 667 -32.95 -38.34 37.94
N PRO A 668 -31.83 -38.01 37.26
CA PRO A 668 -31.24 -36.69 37.43
C PRO A 668 -32.20 -35.65 36.85
N SER A 669 -32.22 -34.42 37.38
CA SER A 669 -33.06 -33.37 36.81
C SER A 669 -32.70 -33.17 35.32
N GLU A 670 -33.67 -32.85 34.45
CA GLU A 670 -33.40 -32.66 33.00
C GLU A 670 -32.21 -31.72 32.73
N HIS A 671 -32.03 -30.71 33.60
CA HIS A 671 -30.95 -29.74 33.54
C HIS A 671 -29.58 -30.31 33.95
N GLU A 672 -29.53 -31.22 34.93
CA GLU A 672 -28.31 -31.93 35.29
C GLU A 672 -27.93 -32.97 34.23
N VAL A 673 -28.92 -33.70 33.67
CA VAL A 673 -28.69 -34.61 32.54
C VAL A 673 -28.13 -33.83 31.35
N GLU A 674 -28.73 -32.70 30.97
CA GLU A 674 -28.25 -31.86 29.87
C GLU A 674 -26.82 -31.35 30.13
N PHE A 675 -26.50 -30.98 31.37
CA PHE A 675 -25.15 -30.53 31.75
C PHE A 675 -24.12 -31.66 31.66
N PHE A 676 -24.39 -32.84 32.22
CA PHE A 676 -23.46 -33.98 32.17
C PHE A 676 -23.27 -34.51 30.74
N VAL A 677 -24.33 -34.51 29.93
CA VAL A 677 -24.26 -34.81 28.50
C VAL A 677 -23.35 -33.81 27.79
N GLY A 678 -23.54 -32.51 28.02
CA GLY A 678 -22.70 -31.47 27.45
C GLY A 678 -21.24 -31.52 27.92
N LEU A 679 -21.00 -31.78 29.21
CA LEU A 679 -19.67 -31.91 29.80
C LEU A 679 -18.90 -33.10 29.19
N ARG A 680 -19.58 -34.21 28.91
CA ARG A 680 -18.97 -35.34 28.21
C ARG A 680 -18.57 -34.99 26.79
N TYR A 681 -19.44 -34.32 26.02
CA TYR A 681 -19.07 -33.87 24.67
C TYR A 681 -17.94 -32.85 24.70
N ALA A 682 -17.88 -31.99 25.73
CA ALA A 682 -16.74 -31.12 25.97
C ALA A 682 -15.46 -31.94 26.23
N ARG A 683 -15.49 -32.97 27.08
CA ARG A 683 -14.33 -33.86 27.31
C ARG A 683 -13.88 -34.59 26.03
N SER A 684 -14.80 -35.14 25.26
CA SER A 684 -14.51 -35.80 23.97
C SER A 684 -13.89 -34.82 22.96
N TYR A 685 -14.49 -33.63 22.84
CA TYR A 685 -13.97 -32.59 21.96
C TYR A 685 -12.59 -32.11 22.42
N HIS A 686 -12.38 -31.93 23.73
CA HIS A 686 -11.09 -31.55 24.30
C HIS A 686 -10.05 -32.66 24.12
N ALA A 687 -10.40 -33.93 24.25
CA ALA A 687 -9.49 -35.04 23.98
C ALA A 687 -9.01 -35.06 22.51
N THR A 688 -9.89 -34.65 21.58
CA THR A 688 -9.59 -34.63 20.13
C THR A 688 -8.86 -33.36 19.70
N HIS A 689 -9.23 -32.20 20.25
CA HIS A 689 -8.80 -30.89 19.77
C HIS A 689 -7.91 -30.13 20.76
N HIS A 690 -7.72 -30.66 21.98
CA HIS A 690 -6.95 -30.07 23.08
C HIS A 690 -7.37 -28.63 23.44
N THR A 691 -8.63 -28.29 23.20
CA THR A 691 -9.24 -27.01 23.59
C THR A 691 -10.76 -27.09 23.58
N LEU A 692 -11.43 -26.29 24.41
CA LEU A 692 -12.87 -26.03 24.35
C LEU A 692 -13.23 -24.73 23.60
N ALA A 693 -12.26 -24.02 23.02
CA ALA A 693 -12.49 -22.78 22.28
C ALA A 693 -13.11 -23.03 20.89
N THR A 694 -14.43 -23.21 20.86
CA THR A 694 -15.20 -23.54 19.64
C THR A 694 -16.06 -22.38 19.14
N ALA A 695 -16.35 -22.38 17.84
CA ALA A 695 -17.36 -21.50 17.27
C ALA A 695 -18.78 -21.92 17.70
N THR A 696 -19.73 -20.99 17.67
CA THR A 696 -21.09 -21.23 18.23
C THR A 696 -21.89 -22.26 17.43
N ASP A 697 -21.55 -22.47 16.17
CA ASP A 697 -22.17 -23.41 15.24
C ASP A 697 -21.51 -24.81 15.25
N VAL A 698 -20.46 -25.01 16.06
CA VAL A 698 -19.78 -26.31 16.14
C VAL A 698 -20.71 -27.37 16.71
N VAL A 699 -20.92 -28.41 15.90
CA VAL A 699 -21.60 -29.65 16.27
C VAL A 699 -20.53 -30.72 16.43
N HIS A 700 -20.38 -31.28 17.63
CA HIS A 700 -19.45 -32.37 17.92
C HIS A 700 -20.25 -33.64 18.17
N ASP A 701 -20.01 -34.68 17.36
CA ASP A 701 -20.73 -35.96 17.43
C ASP A 701 -22.27 -35.80 17.51
N GLY A 702 -22.81 -34.87 16.71
CA GLY A 702 -24.25 -34.58 16.65
C GLY A 702 -24.78 -33.64 17.75
N PHE A 703 -23.99 -33.32 18.78
CA PHE A 703 -24.37 -32.39 19.84
C PHE A 703 -23.97 -30.95 19.50
N GLN A 704 -24.86 -29.99 19.75
CA GLN A 704 -24.65 -28.54 19.52
C GLN A 704 -23.69 -27.92 20.55
N LEU A 705 -22.48 -28.48 20.66
CA LEU A 705 -21.48 -28.15 21.66
C LEU A 705 -21.12 -26.66 21.67
N GLY A 706 -21.03 -26.03 20.50
CA GLY A 706 -20.75 -24.59 20.38
C GLY A 706 -21.80 -23.70 21.06
N ARG A 707 -23.09 -24.04 20.90
CA ARG A 707 -24.20 -23.32 21.56
C ARG A 707 -24.24 -23.60 23.05
N TRP A 708 -23.99 -24.85 23.44
CA TRP A 708 -23.96 -25.25 24.84
C TRP A 708 -22.82 -24.54 25.59
N LEU A 709 -21.58 -24.61 25.10
CA LEU A 709 -20.43 -23.91 25.70
C LEU A 709 -20.63 -22.39 25.76
N ARG A 710 -21.31 -21.78 24.78
CA ARG A 710 -21.66 -20.35 24.83
C ARG A 710 -22.58 -20.04 26.02
N ARG A 711 -23.61 -20.85 26.27
CA ARG A 711 -24.51 -20.68 27.43
C ARG A 711 -23.75 -20.81 28.74
N GLN A 712 -22.91 -21.84 28.86
CA GLN A 712 -22.08 -22.07 30.04
C GLN A 712 -21.12 -20.89 30.33
N ARG A 713 -20.47 -20.34 29.30
CA ARG A 713 -19.58 -19.17 29.43
C ARG A 713 -20.33 -17.92 29.89
N GLN A 714 -21.54 -17.71 29.37
CA GLN A 714 -22.37 -16.57 29.76
C GLN A 714 -22.76 -16.67 31.23
N GLN A 715 -23.16 -17.86 31.69
CA GLN A 715 -23.48 -18.11 33.09
C GLN A 715 -22.25 -17.91 33.99
N ALA A 716 -21.10 -18.50 33.64
CA ALA A 716 -19.87 -18.33 34.40
C ALA A 716 -19.45 -16.84 34.53
N ARG A 717 -19.51 -16.07 33.44
CA ARG A 717 -19.21 -14.62 33.46
C ARG A 717 -20.19 -13.83 34.32
N GLU A 718 -21.47 -14.19 34.30
CA GLU A 718 -22.48 -13.55 35.13
C GLU A 718 -22.25 -13.84 36.62
N HIS A 719 -21.91 -15.08 36.98
CA HIS A 719 -21.52 -15.44 38.35
C HIS A 719 -20.27 -14.66 38.81
N THR A 720 -19.23 -14.57 37.97
CA THR A 720 -18.04 -13.77 38.28
C THR A 720 -18.37 -12.30 38.45
N ARG A 721 -19.24 -11.72 37.60
CA ARG A 721 -19.69 -10.31 37.72
C ARG A 721 -20.45 -10.05 39.01
N ARG A 722 -21.25 -11.02 39.47
CA ARG A 722 -22.01 -10.93 40.72
C ARG A 722 -21.18 -11.27 41.97
N GLY A 723 -19.90 -11.61 41.83
CA GLY A 723 -19.04 -12.02 42.95
C GLY A 723 -19.43 -13.35 43.60
N THR A 724 -20.23 -14.18 42.91
CA THR A 724 -20.67 -15.48 43.42
C THR A 724 -19.53 -16.52 43.26
N PRO A 725 -19.30 -17.42 44.23
CA PRO A 725 -18.31 -18.48 44.09
C PRO A 725 -18.60 -19.38 42.87
N PRO A 726 -17.56 -19.97 42.24
CA PRO A 726 -17.73 -20.82 41.05
C PRO A 726 -18.64 -22.01 41.37
N SER A 727 -19.65 -22.23 40.52
CA SER A 727 -20.55 -23.38 40.64
C SER A 727 -19.78 -24.71 40.44
N THR A 728 -20.36 -25.81 40.92
CA THR A 728 -19.84 -27.17 40.66
C THR A 728 -19.66 -27.44 39.16
N GLN A 729 -20.56 -26.89 38.34
CA GLN A 729 -20.51 -26.95 36.88
C GLN A 729 -19.29 -26.21 36.29
N THR A 730 -19.01 -24.99 36.78
CA THR A 730 -17.81 -24.23 36.38
C THR A 730 -16.53 -24.96 36.76
N LYS A 731 -16.44 -25.48 37.99
CA LYS A 731 -15.28 -26.27 38.45
C LYS A 731 -15.07 -27.52 37.58
N ALA A 732 -16.15 -28.18 37.17
CA ALA A 732 -16.07 -29.35 36.30
C ALA A 732 -15.56 -29.04 34.89
N LEU A 733 -15.85 -27.85 34.35
CA LEU A 733 -15.33 -27.38 33.06
C LEU A 733 -13.90 -26.84 33.16
N ASP A 734 -13.56 -26.14 34.25
CA ASP A 734 -12.18 -25.68 34.54
C ASP A 734 -11.21 -26.86 34.63
N ALA A 735 -11.66 -27.99 35.19
CA ALA A 735 -10.89 -29.23 35.24
C ALA A 735 -10.66 -29.87 33.86
N VAL A 736 -11.48 -29.55 32.84
CA VAL A 736 -11.33 -30.06 31.48
C VAL A 736 -10.42 -29.15 30.65
N ASP A 737 -10.69 -27.85 30.67
CA ASP A 737 -9.85 -26.84 30.00
C ASP A 737 -9.88 -25.56 30.87
N PRO A 738 -8.80 -25.20 31.57
CA PRO A 738 -8.76 -24.00 32.40
C PRO A 738 -9.05 -22.70 31.64
N TRP A 739 -8.89 -22.71 30.32
CA TRP A 739 -9.17 -21.59 29.43
C TRP A 739 -10.43 -21.82 28.58
N TRP A 740 -11.40 -22.60 29.06
CA TRP A 740 -12.69 -22.78 28.38
C TRP A 740 -13.51 -21.49 28.34
N CYS A 741 -13.36 -20.62 29.35
CA CYS A 741 -13.98 -19.30 29.46
C CYS A 741 -12.92 -18.19 29.66
N PRO A 742 -12.13 -17.86 28.63
CA PRO A 742 -11.04 -16.90 28.77
C PRO A 742 -11.54 -15.45 28.93
N PRO A 743 -10.73 -14.56 29.54
CA PRO A 743 -11.00 -13.13 29.58
C PRO A 743 -10.75 -12.41 28.24
N TRP A 744 -10.15 -13.08 27.26
CA TRP A 744 -9.92 -12.57 25.90
C TRP A 744 -10.88 -13.19 24.86
N PRO A 745 -10.93 -12.68 23.61
CA PRO A 745 -11.80 -13.23 22.57
C PRO A 745 -11.46 -14.68 22.19
N LEU A 746 -12.46 -15.55 22.04
CA LEU A 746 -12.28 -16.96 21.64
C LEU A 746 -11.57 -17.13 20.29
N ALA A 747 -11.76 -16.19 19.36
CA ALA A 747 -11.07 -16.18 18.07
C ALA A 747 -9.54 -16.10 18.21
N TRP A 748 -9.04 -15.45 19.28
CA TRP A 748 -7.61 -15.41 19.60
C TRP A 748 -7.11 -16.82 19.95
N GLN A 749 -7.81 -17.52 20.83
CA GLN A 749 -7.44 -18.86 21.28
C GLN A 749 -7.54 -19.89 20.15
N GLY A 750 -8.57 -19.80 19.30
CA GLY A 750 -8.68 -20.63 18.10
C GLY A 750 -7.55 -20.41 17.09
N THR A 751 -7.06 -19.16 16.96
CA THR A 751 -5.91 -18.85 16.09
C THR A 751 -4.61 -19.39 16.68
N TRP A 752 -4.41 -19.26 18.00
CA TRP A 752 -3.28 -19.83 18.71
C TRP A 752 -3.23 -21.37 18.61
N GLN A 753 -4.35 -22.05 18.81
CA GLN A 753 -4.42 -23.52 18.70
C GLN A 753 -4.00 -24.00 17.32
N ASN A 754 -4.41 -23.27 16.27
CA ASN A 754 -4.02 -23.63 14.92
C ASN A 754 -2.51 -23.42 14.66
N ILE A 755 -1.92 -22.39 15.27
CA ILE A 755 -0.46 -22.19 15.22
C ILE A 755 0.25 -23.30 15.97
N ARG A 756 -0.23 -23.69 17.15
CA ARG A 756 0.31 -24.82 17.93
C ARG A 756 0.35 -26.11 17.11
N LEU A 757 -0.77 -26.49 16.49
CA LEU A 757 -0.86 -27.69 15.64
C LEU A 757 0.11 -27.62 14.45
N GLN A 758 0.33 -26.44 13.87
CA GLN A 758 1.31 -26.29 12.80
C GLN A 758 2.75 -26.44 13.30
N VAL A 759 3.06 -25.91 14.48
CA VAL A 759 4.38 -26.07 15.10
C VAL A 759 4.63 -27.54 15.44
N GLU A 760 3.66 -28.23 16.02
CA GLU A 760 3.70 -29.69 16.27
C GLU A 760 3.85 -30.47 14.95
N GLY A 761 3.24 -29.99 13.86
CA GLY A 761 3.40 -30.52 12.50
C GLY A 761 4.71 -30.11 11.79
N GLY A 762 5.69 -29.54 12.49
CA GLY A 762 7.03 -29.23 11.97
C GLY A 762 7.24 -27.81 11.42
N HIS A 763 6.25 -26.90 11.51
CA HIS A 763 6.47 -25.50 11.15
C HIS A 763 7.34 -24.79 12.19
N GLN A 764 8.47 -24.24 11.76
CA GLN A 764 9.35 -23.48 12.66
C GLN A 764 8.74 -22.13 13.03
N LEU A 765 8.66 -21.83 14.34
CA LEU A 765 8.23 -20.54 14.87
C LEU A 765 9.36 -19.50 14.76
N ASP A 766 9.76 -19.22 13.53
CA ASP A 766 10.92 -18.39 13.20
C ASP A 766 10.62 -16.89 13.37
N ALA A 767 10.63 -16.44 14.62
CA ALA A 767 10.41 -15.04 14.98
C ALA A 767 11.41 -14.09 14.31
N ASP A 768 12.62 -14.58 14.02
CA ASP A 768 13.71 -13.83 13.42
C ASP A 768 13.52 -13.62 11.93
N HIS A 769 12.95 -14.57 11.19
CA HIS A 769 12.68 -14.41 9.75
C HIS A 769 11.24 -14.01 9.46
N HIS A 770 10.57 -13.39 10.44
CA HIS A 770 9.18 -12.94 10.36
C HIS A 770 8.16 -14.06 10.09
N PHE A 771 8.31 -15.22 10.74
CA PHE A 771 7.36 -16.34 10.70
C PHE A 771 7.06 -16.79 9.25
N ARG A 772 8.11 -16.93 8.42
CA ARG A 772 7.99 -17.23 6.98
C ARG A 772 7.39 -18.60 6.67
N SER A 773 7.57 -19.56 7.56
CA SER A 773 6.95 -20.89 7.51
C SER A 773 5.41 -20.85 7.59
N PHE A 774 4.83 -19.74 8.05
CA PHE A 774 3.38 -19.58 8.18
C PHE A 774 2.77 -18.83 6.99
N ALA A 775 1.52 -19.18 6.66
CA ALA A 775 0.70 -18.48 5.66
C ALA A 775 0.50 -16.98 6.03
N PRO A 776 0.27 -16.09 5.05
CA PRO A 776 0.27 -14.63 5.26
C PRO A 776 -0.64 -14.12 6.39
N ILE A 777 -1.83 -14.72 6.54
CA ILE A 777 -2.81 -14.32 7.58
C ILE A 777 -2.27 -14.64 8.99
N ARG A 778 -1.72 -15.85 9.17
CA ARG A 778 -1.16 -16.30 10.46
C ARG A 778 0.13 -15.57 10.79
N ARG A 779 0.94 -15.29 9.78
CA ARG A 779 2.13 -14.44 9.89
C ARG A 779 1.80 -13.04 10.38
N ALA A 780 0.74 -12.43 9.85
CA ALA A 780 0.30 -11.10 10.29
C ALA A 780 -0.16 -11.15 11.76
N TRP A 781 -0.91 -12.17 12.14
CA TRP A 781 -1.36 -12.36 13.52
C TRP A 781 -0.19 -12.55 14.49
N LEU A 782 0.79 -13.41 14.17
CA LEU A 782 1.99 -13.65 15.00
C LEU A 782 2.83 -12.38 15.16
N ARG A 783 2.99 -11.56 14.10
CA ARG A 783 3.66 -10.26 14.19
C ARG A 783 2.94 -9.30 15.13
N GLN A 784 1.61 -9.29 15.09
CA GLN A 784 0.81 -8.45 15.97
C GLN A 784 0.94 -8.89 17.44
N GLN A 785 0.91 -10.20 17.73
CA GLN A 785 1.11 -10.70 19.10
C GLN A 785 2.50 -10.34 19.61
N ARG A 786 3.52 -10.45 18.76
CA ARG A 786 4.89 -10.10 19.08
C ARG A 786 5.07 -8.62 19.43
N LEU A 787 4.44 -7.74 18.66
CA LEU A 787 4.51 -6.28 18.87
C LEU A 787 3.84 -5.85 20.17
N ARG A 788 2.81 -6.58 20.59
CA ARG A 788 2.00 -6.27 21.78
C ARG A 788 2.28 -7.22 22.94
N TYR A 789 3.39 -7.97 22.90
CA TYR A 789 3.62 -9.08 23.82
C TYR A 789 3.54 -8.65 25.29
N ASP A 790 4.13 -7.48 25.60
CA ASP A 790 4.11 -6.91 26.95
C ASP A 790 2.71 -6.40 27.39
N ASP A 791 1.81 -6.13 26.43
CA ASP A 791 0.42 -5.71 26.69
C ASP A 791 -0.57 -6.90 26.75
N LEU A 792 -0.11 -8.13 26.48
CA LEU A 792 -0.96 -9.31 26.50
C LEU A 792 -1.27 -9.76 27.93
N HIS A 793 -2.44 -10.38 28.12
CA HIS A 793 -2.80 -10.96 29.41
C HIS A 793 -1.78 -12.04 29.81
N PRO A 794 -1.42 -12.21 31.10
CA PRO A 794 -0.42 -13.21 31.53
C PRO A 794 -0.72 -14.64 31.02
N GLY A 795 -1.99 -15.04 31.03
CA GLY A 795 -2.44 -16.30 30.41
C GLY A 795 -2.15 -16.41 28.90
N GLN A 796 -2.28 -15.32 28.14
CA GLN A 796 -1.91 -15.29 26.71
C GLN A 796 -0.40 -15.39 26.51
N GLN A 797 0.40 -14.73 27.36
CA GLN A 797 1.86 -14.84 27.34
C GLN A 797 2.30 -16.28 27.64
N HIS A 798 1.67 -16.95 28.61
CA HIS A 798 1.95 -18.34 28.93
C HIS A 798 1.62 -19.28 27.75
N LEU A 799 0.46 -19.09 27.10
CA LEU A 799 0.09 -19.87 25.91
C LEU A 799 1.05 -19.62 24.74
N LEU A 800 1.49 -18.38 24.50
CA LEU A 800 2.48 -18.06 23.47
C LEU A 800 3.87 -18.65 23.78
N ALA A 801 4.28 -18.63 25.05
CA ALA A 801 5.53 -19.24 25.49
C ALA A 801 5.52 -20.77 25.26
N SER A 802 4.37 -21.43 25.44
CA SER A 802 4.26 -22.89 25.19
C SER A 802 4.48 -23.30 23.73
N VAL A 803 4.32 -22.38 22.78
CA VAL A 803 4.62 -22.62 21.34
C VAL A 803 5.98 -22.04 20.92
N GLY A 804 6.79 -21.60 21.88
CA GLY A 804 8.15 -21.09 21.65
C GLY A 804 8.25 -19.57 21.44
N LEU A 805 7.16 -18.81 21.55
CA LEU A 805 7.20 -17.34 21.51
C LEU A 805 7.30 -16.78 22.94
N THR A 806 8.52 -16.66 23.43
CA THR A 806 8.84 -16.08 24.74
C THR A 806 8.97 -14.54 24.69
N GLY A 807 8.94 -13.89 25.85
CA GLY A 807 9.19 -12.44 25.94
C GLY A 807 10.56 -12.01 25.44
N GLU A 808 11.56 -12.89 25.50
CA GLU A 808 12.89 -12.66 24.93
C GLU A 808 12.83 -12.69 23.39
N THR A 809 12.31 -13.77 22.80
CA THR A 809 12.16 -13.90 21.34
C THR A 809 11.22 -12.86 20.72
N ALA A 810 10.22 -12.39 21.48
CA ALA A 810 9.34 -11.32 21.03
C ALA A 810 10.07 -9.96 20.88
N ARG A 811 11.01 -9.68 21.78
CA ARG A 811 11.83 -8.46 21.77
C ARG A 811 12.91 -8.47 20.69
N ILE A 812 13.32 -9.65 20.20
CA ILE A 812 14.32 -9.78 19.13
C ILE A 812 13.79 -9.20 17.82
N ARG A 813 14.40 -8.13 17.31
CA ARG A 813 14.02 -7.54 16.01
C ARG A 813 14.34 -8.49 14.85
N PRO A 814 13.39 -8.74 13.93
CA PRO A 814 13.55 -9.72 12.87
C PRO A 814 14.49 -9.22 11.76
N LEU A 815 15.08 -10.16 11.05
CA LEU A 815 15.89 -9.94 9.87
C LEU A 815 15.01 -9.60 8.66
N THR A 816 15.33 -8.48 8.03
CA THR A 816 14.79 -8.15 6.71
C THR A 816 15.53 -8.97 5.65
N ARG A 817 14.91 -9.23 4.49
CA ARG A 817 15.61 -9.87 3.35
C ARG A 817 16.90 -9.15 2.99
N TYR A 818 16.90 -7.81 3.06
CA TYR A 818 18.10 -7.03 2.83
C TYR A 818 19.21 -7.32 3.86
N ALA A 819 18.87 -7.51 5.13
CA ALA A 819 19.83 -7.90 6.16
C ALA A 819 20.33 -9.35 5.99
N GLU A 820 19.48 -10.27 5.53
CA GLU A 820 19.88 -11.66 5.18
C GLU A 820 20.90 -11.67 4.04
N THR A 821 20.64 -10.92 2.97
CA THR A 821 21.59 -10.76 1.86
C THR A 821 22.89 -10.13 2.35
N ALA A 822 22.81 -9.09 3.19
CA ALA A 822 23.99 -8.45 3.75
C ALA A 822 24.82 -9.38 4.65
N LEU A 823 24.17 -10.23 5.46
CA LEU A 823 24.84 -11.26 6.28
C LEU A 823 25.48 -12.34 5.41
N THR A 824 24.87 -12.67 4.27
CA THR A 824 25.46 -13.60 3.29
C THR A 824 26.74 -13.04 2.69
N HIS A 825 26.73 -11.78 2.25
CA HIS A 825 27.94 -11.10 1.80
C HIS A 825 28.97 -10.93 2.92
N ALA A 826 28.53 -10.67 4.16
CA ALA A 826 29.43 -10.62 5.32
C ALA A 826 30.12 -11.97 5.56
N ARG A 827 29.39 -13.09 5.47
CA ARG A 827 29.97 -14.45 5.57
C ARG A 827 30.96 -14.73 4.46
N ALA A 828 30.61 -14.44 3.21
CA ALA A 828 31.50 -14.63 2.06
C ALA A 828 32.78 -13.80 2.18
N TYR A 829 32.65 -12.53 2.58
CA TYR A 829 33.77 -11.64 2.84
C TYR A 829 34.65 -12.16 3.99
N ALA A 830 34.05 -12.52 5.11
CA ALA A 830 34.77 -13.05 6.27
C ALA A 830 35.44 -14.40 5.98
N ALA A 831 34.85 -15.25 5.13
CA ALA A 831 35.49 -16.49 4.70
C ALA A 831 36.79 -16.21 3.91
N THR A 832 36.81 -15.15 3.10
CA THR A 832 37.96 -14.79 2.25
C THR A 832 39.02 -13.99 3.01
N HIS A 833 38.59 -13.03 3.84
CA HIS A 833 39.48 -12.06 4.48
C HIS A 833 39.66 -12.31 5.98
N HIS A 834 38.93 -13.26 6.55
CA HIS A 834 38.95 -13.62 7.97
C HIS A 834 38.71 -12.47 8.95
N THR A 835 38.03 -11.41 8.50
CA THR A 835 37.59 -10.29 9.33
C THR A 835 36.46 -9.52 8.65
N LEU A 836 35.62 -8.85 9.44
CA LEU A 836 34.66 -7.85 8.99
C LEU A 836 35.18 -6.41 9.13
N ALA A 837 36.45 -6.22 9.50
CA ALA A 837 37.10 -4.93 9.56
C ALA A 837 37.45 -4.40 8.15
N MET A 838 36.46 -3.84 7.47
CA MET A 838 36.63 -3.26 6.12
C MET A 838 36.49 -1.74 6.10
N ALA A 839 36.95 -1.10 5.02
CA ALA A 839 36.76 0.33 4.81
C ALA A 839 35.29 0.67 4.52
N TYR A 840 34.87 1.90 4.83
CA TYR A 840 33.49 2.37 4.62
C TYR A 840 33.02 2.21 3.16
N SER A 841 33.93 2.41 2.19
CA SER A 841 33.66 2.33 0.75
C SER A 841 33.66 0.91 0.17
N THR A 842 33.89 -0.13 0.98
CA THR A 842 34.02 -1.50 0.47
C THR A 842 32.71 -2.01 -0.11
N VAL A 843 32.78 -2.47 -1.36
CA VAL A 843 31.70 -3.14 -2.09
C VAL A 843 32.12 -4.59 -2.36
N HIS A 844 31.29 -5.56 -1.98
CA HIS A 844 31.53 -6.99 -2.19
C HIS A 844 30.44 -7.52 -3.12
N ASP A 845 30.81 -8.02 -4.30
CA ASP A 845 29.89 -8.49 -5.35
C ASP A 845 28.75 -7.49 -5.67
N GLY A 846 29.09 -6.21 -5.81
CA GLY A 846 28.11 -5.13 -6.06
C GLY A 846 27.30 -4.70 -4.82
N PHE A 847 27.41 -5.39 -3.68
CA PHE A 847 26.75 -5.01 -2.43
C PHE A 847 27.62 -4.06 -1.59
N PRO A 848 27.13 -2.87 -1.17
CA PRO A 848 27.90 -1.89 -0.40
C PRO A 848 28.05 -2.30 1.09
N LEU A 849 28.78 -3.38 1.33
CA LEU A 849 28.93 -4.05 2.62
C LEU A 849 29.59 -3.14 3.69
N GLY A 850 30.58 -2.34 3.31
CA GLY A 850 31.30 -1.43 4.21
C GLY A 850 30.40 -0.34 4.81
N ARG A 851 29.53 0.25 3.98
CA ARG A 851 28.51 1.22 4.40
C ARG A 851 27.48 0.57 5.32
N TRP A 852 27.04 -0.65 4.99
CA TRP A 852 26.05 -1.38 5.77
C TRP A 852 26.56 -1.75 7.17
N LEU A 853 27.78 -2.32 7.28
CA LEU A 853 28.42 -2.67 8.56
C LEU A 853 28.69 -1.43 9.42
N SER A 854 29.14 -0.33 8.81
CA SER A 854 29.33 0.94 9.53
C SER A 854 28.02 1.47 10.14
N GLY A 855 26.91 1.31 9.43
CA GLY A 855 25.57 1.59 9.97
C GLY A 855 25.18 0.66 11.11
N GLN A 856 25.59 -0.61 11.08
CA GLN A 856 25.31 -1.55 12.18
C GLN A 856 26.14 -1.24 13.42
N ARG A 857 27.42 -0.92 13.28
CA ARG A 857 28.32 -0.54 14.39
C ARG A 857 27.78 0.68 15.14
N ARG A 858 27.32 1.70 14.41
CA ARG A 858 26.70 2.89 15.02
C ARG A 858 25.47 2.56 15.84
N ARG A 859 24.57 1.72 15.29
CA ARG A 859 23.36 1.29 16.00
C ARG A 859 23.66 0.46 17.24
N ALA A 860 24.72 -0.35 17.20
CA ALA A 860 25.15 -1.13 18.36
C ALA A 860 25.69 -0.27 19.52
N LEU A 861 25.99 1.01 19.28
CA LEU A 861 26.34 1.97 20.35
C LEU A 861 25.11 2.58 21.01
N ASP A 862 23.98 2.63 20.30
CA ASP A 862 22.74 3.28 20.74
C ASP A 862 21.73 2.30 21.36
N ASP A 863 21.82 1.01 21.02
CA ASP A 863 20.89 -0.04 21.47
C ASP A 863 21.41 -0.74 22.74
N THR A 864 20.59 -0.83 23.78
CA THR A 864 20.95 -1.50 25.06
C THR A 864 20.74 -3.02 25.04
N ALA A 865 20.14 -3.56 23.97
CA ALA A 865 19.84 -4.99 23.85
C ALA A 865 20.41 -5.63 22.55
N PRO A 866 20.95 -6.86 22.61
CA PRO A 866 21.39 -7.58 21.41
C PRO A 866 20.22 -7.88 20.46
N THR A 867 20.38 -7.59 19.17
CA THR A 867 19.42 -7.98 18.12
C THR A 867 19.83 -9.30 17.46
N ALA A 868 18.92 -10.06 16.82
CA ALA A 868 19.28 -11.26 16.04
C ALA A 868 20.36 -10.98 14.99
N ARG A 869 20.35 -9.76 14.42
CA ARG A 869 21.38 -9.29 13.50
C ARG A 869 22.74 -9.09 14.20
N HIS A 870 22.75 -8.56 15.41
CA HIS A 870 23.96 -8.42 16.21
C HIS A 870 24.55 -9.79 16.54
N GLN A 871 23.72 -10.74 17.00
CA GLN A 871 24.13 -12.12 17.27
C GLN A 871 24.70 -12.79 16.00
N ALA A 872 24.02 -12.66 14.86
CA ALA A 872 24.50 -13.21 13.59
C ALA A 872 25.84 -12.62 13.14
N LEU A 873 26.10 -11.33 13.38
CA LEU A 873 27.39 -10.70 13.08
C LEU A 873 28.49 -11.15 14.05
N CYS A 874 28.19 -11.26 15.34
CA CYS A 874 29.11 -11.80 16.34
C CYS A 874 29.52 -13.25 16.04
N ALA A 875 28.59 -14.05 15.50
CA ALA A 875 28.89 -15.42 15.08
C ALA A 875 29.82 -15.47 13.85
N ILE A 876 29.81 -14.45 12.98
CA ILE A 876 30.69 -14.37 11.80
C ILE A 876 32.08 -13.87 12.20
N ASP A 877 32.14 -12.79 12.97
CA ASP A 877 33.36 -12.22 13.50
C ASP A 877 33.07 -11.70 14.90
N ARG A 878 33.63 -12.35 15.92
CA ARG A 878 33.49 -11.97 17.33
C ARG A 878 33.85 -10.50 17.56
N TRP A 879 34.79 -9.98 16.77
CA TRP A 879 35.29 -8.61 16.84
C TRP A 879 34.76 -7.76 15.68
N TRP A 880 33.56 -8.03 15.14
CA TRP A 880 32.99 -7.20 14.07
C TRP A 880 32.75 -5.74 14.50
N ASN A 881 32.52 -5.50 15.80
CA ASN A 881 32.40 -4.19 16.43
C ASN A 881 33.35 -4.10 17.65
N PRO A 882 34.67 -3.94 17.42
CA PRO A 882 35.65 -4.00 18.51
C PRO A 882 35.68 -2.70 19.34
N PRO A 883 36.20 -2.75 20.57
CA PRO A 883 36.42 -1.56 21.40
C PRO A 883 37.69 -0.76 21.00
N TRP A 884 38.37 -1.14 19.92
CA TRP A 884 39.55 -0.48 19.34
C TRP A 884 39.30 -0.06 17.89
N ASP A 885 40.28 0.61 17.27
CA ASP A 885 40.16 1.10 15.88
C ASP A 885 40.16 -0.07 14.86
N LEU A 886 39.24 -0.02 13.89
CA LEU A 886 39.19 -0.95 12.76
C LEU A 886 40.47 -0.93 11.91
N ALA A 887 41.23 0.16 11.91
CA ALA A 887 42.57 0.22 11.32
C ALA A 887 43.53 -0.76 12.00
N TRP A 888 43.49 -0.83 13.34
CA TRP A 888 44.29 -1.78 14.11
C TRP A 888 43.89 -3.22 13.79
N GLN A 889 42.58 -3.51 13.76
CA GLN A 889 42.09 -4.86 13.45
C GLN A 889 42.48 -5.33 12.05
N ARG A 890 42.45 -4.43 11.05
CA ARG A 890 42.94 -4.74 9.68
C ARG A 890 44.42 -5.08 9.66
N ALA A 891 45.24 -4.30 10.37
CA ALA A 891 46.67 -4.54 10.47
C ALA A 891 46.97 -5.87 11.19
N TYR A 892 46.22 -6.17 12.26
CA TYR A 892 46.29 -7.44 12.96
C TYR A 892 45.95 -8.63 12.06
N THR A 893 44.83 -8.60 11.32
CA THR A 893 44.46 -9.71 10.43
C THR A 893 45.51 -9.91 9.34
N ARG A 894 46.07 -8.83 8.80
CA ARG A 894 47.19 -8.89 7.84
C ARG A 894 48.43 -9.53 8.46
N ALA A 895 48.81 -9.13 9.67
CA ALA A 895 49.91 -9.73 10.40
C ALA A 895 49.68 -11.23 10.62
N ARG A 896 48.50 -11.63 11.12
CA ARG A 896 48.11 -13.03 11.30
C ARG A 896 48.23 -13.84 10.01
N THR A 897 47.74 -13.31 8.88
CA THR A 897 47.86 -14.01 7.58
C THR A 897 49.29 -14.10 7.06
N ALA A 898 50.13 -13.11 7.35
CA ALA A 898 51.54 -13.12 6.97
C ALA A 898 52.36 -14.08 7.81
N HIS A 899 52.08 -14.16 9.12
CA HIS A 899 52.71 -15.10 10.05
C HIS A 899 52.28 -16.57 9.80
N ALA A 900 51.11 -16.80 9.20
CA ALA A 900 50.66 -18.13 8.82
C ALA A 900 51.32 -18.69 7.54
N ARG A 901 52.04 -17.87 6.76
CA ARG A 901 52.73 -18.30 5.52
C ARG A 901 54.21 -18.58 5.81
N PRO A 902 54.80 -19.65 5.25
CA PRO A 902 56.24 -19.89 5.37
C PRO A 902 57.02 -18.79 4.61
N GLY A 903 57.80 -18.00 5.34
CA GLY A 903 58.62 -16.92 4.79
C GLY A 903 58.76 -15.72 5.73
N ARG A 904 59.66 -14.78 5.39
CA ARG A 904 59.83 -13.55 6.17
C ARG A 904 58.61 -12.64 5.99
N PRO A 905 57.92 -12.19 7.07
CA PRO A 905 56.75 -11.31 6.94
C PRO A 905 57.11 -10.01 6.21
N PRO A 906 56.20 -9.40 5.44
CA PRO A 906 56.43 -8.12 4.74
C PRO A 906 56.93 -6.99 5.66
N THR A 907 57.69 -6.03 5.10
CA THR A 907 58.34 -4.96 5.88
C THR A 907 57.37 -4.11 6.68
N ASP A 908 56.22 -3.77 6.10
CA ASP A 908 55.12 -3.05 6.77
C ASP A 908 54.55 -3.83 7.96
N VAL A 909 54.39 -5.16 7.84
CA VAL A 909 53.94 -6.03 8.93
C VAL A 909 54.98 -6.05 10.06
N ARG A 910 56.27 -6.16 9.72
CA ARG A 910 57.35 -6.14 10.73
C ARG A 910 57.43 -4.81 11.48
N LEU A 911 57.28 -3.69 10.77
CA LEU A 911 57.23 -2.35 11.38
C LEU A 911 56.02 -2.19 12.29
N TRP A 912 54.85 -2.68 11.86
CA TRP A 912 53.64 -2.67 12.68
C TRP A 912 53.80 -3.54 13.94
N THR A 913 54.37 -4.75 13.82
CA THR A 913 54.67 -5.65 14.94
C THR A 913 55.59 -4.99 15.96
N ALA A 914 56.70 -4.38 15.52
CA ALA A 914 57.61 -3.64 16.41
C ALA A 914 56.91 -2.48 17.13
N ALA A 915 56.03 -1.76 16.42
CA ALA A 915 55.22 -0.70 17.01
C ALA A 915 54.24 -1.24 18.07
N GLN A 916 53.65 -2.42 17.88
CA GLN A 916 52.78 -3.05 18.88
C GLN A 916 53.55 -3.52 20.11
N GLN A 917 54.74 -4.08 19.93
CA GLN A 917 55.61 -4.51 21.03
C GLN A 917 56.07 -3.33 21.91
N THR A 918 56.30 -2.17 21.29
CA THR A 918 56.64 -0.92 22.00
C THR A 918 55.40 -0.32 22.70
N ALA A 919 54.23 -0.41 22.07
CA ALA A 919 52.98 0.09 22.63
C ALA A 919 52.30 -0.89 23.60
N TRP A 920 52.92 -2.04 23.90
CA TRP A 920 52.33 -3.13 24.66
C TRP A 920 51.65 -2.71 25.98
N PRO A 921 52.23 -1.82 26.81
CA PRO A 921 51.60 -1.37 28.05
C PRO A 921 50.30 -0.57 27.87
N ARG A 922 50.03 -0.06 26.65
CA ARG A 922 48.85 0.75 26.31
C ARG A 922 47.77 -0.06 25.57
N LEU A 923 48.07 -1.31 25.19
CA LEU A 923 47.13 -2.19 24.52
C LEU A 923 46.13 -2.76 25.54
N ARG A 924 44.91 -3.04 25.07
CA ARG A 924 43.87 -3.65 25.89
C ARG A 924 44.18 -5.12 26.16
N PRO A 925 43.67 -5.71 27.26
CA PRO A 925 43.88 -7.13 27.57
C PRO A 925 43.52 -8.06 26.39
N GLU A 926 42.44 -7.77 25.69
CA GLU A 926 42.00 -8.57 24.54
C GLU A 926 42.94 -8.42 23.33
N GLN A 927 43.63 -7.29 23.20
CA GLN A 927 44.66 -7.10 22.16
C GLN A 927 45.94 -7.85 22.51
N HIS A 928 46.31 -7.95 23.80
CA HIS A 928 47.43 -8.80 24.24
C HIS A 928 47.19 -10.26 23.88
N GLN A 929 45.98 -10.76 24.16
CA GLN A 929 45.61 -12.13 23.81
C GLN A 929 45.73 -12.36 22.29
N LEU A 930 45.10 -11.51 21.48
CA LEU A 930 45.12 -11.63 20.02
C LEU A 930 46.55 -11.62 19.43
N LEU A 931 47.42 -10.75 19.94
CA LEU A 931 48.82 -10.65 19.50
C LEU A 931 49.65 -11.85 19.94
N THR A 932 49.44 -12.33 21.17
CA THR A 932 50.11 -13.51 21.72
C THR A 932 49.73 -14.76 20.93
N ASP A 933 48.45 -14.89 20.54
CA ASP A 933 47.93 -16.00 19.72
C ASP A 933 48.63 -16.11 18.35
N ILE A 934 49.24 -15.03 17.85
CA ILE A 934 50.00 -15.01 16.58
C ILE A 934 51.52 -14.94 16.78
N GLY A 935 51.99 -15.18 18.01
CA GLY A 935 53.41 -15.25 18.36
C GLY A 935 54.10 -13.90 18.56
N ILE A 936 53.34 -12.80 18.71
CA ILE A 936 53.90 -11.48 19.04
C ILE A 936 53.86 -11.30 20.55
N THR A 937 55.03 -11.31 21.20
CA THR A 937 55.19 -11.11 22.64
C THR A 937 55.73 -9.70 22.94
N PRO A 938 55.53 -9.16 24.16
CA PRO A 938 56.10 -7.88 24.55
C PRO A 938 57.62 -7.89 24.42
N ARG A 939 58.21 -6.72 24.12
CA ARG A 939 59.66 -6.57 24.15
C ARG A 939 60.12 -6.67 25.61
N THR A 940 60.99 -7.63 25.89
CA THR A 940 61.40 -8.08 27.23
C THR A 940 62.18 -7.03 28.05
N GLU A 941 62.38 -5.82 27.53
CA GLU A 941 63.26 -4.81 28.14
C GLU A 941 62.53 -3.68 28.90
N ASP A 942 61.20 -3.61 28.90
CA ASP A 942 60.44 -2.55 29.58
C ASP A 942 59.50 -3.08 30.69
N ILE A 943 59.96 -4.05 31.50
CA ILE A 943 59.26 -4.45 32.75
C ILE A 943 59.56 -3.47 33.91
N ALA A 944 60.50 -2.54 33.76
CA ALA A 944 60.86 -1.59 34.80
C ALA A 944 60.46 -0.15 34.43
N GLY A 945 59.20 0.23 34.69
CA GLY A 945 58.84 1.64 34.89
C GLY A 945 57.65 2.16 34.09
N SER A 946 56.42 1.80 34.48
CA SER A 946 55.27 2.69 34.26
C SER A 946 54.08 2.32 35.14
N ALA A 947 54.18 2.58 36.44
CA ALA A 947 53.00 2.89 37.24
C ALA A 947 52.55 4.34 36.91
N LYS A 948 51.75 4.53 35.86
CA LYS A 948 50.91 5.74 35.71
C LYS A 948 49.49 5.33 35.33
N SER A 949 48.69 5.25 36.39
CA SER A 949 47.24 5.10 36.43
C SER A 949 46.49 5.89 35.36
N SER A 950 45.47 5.23 34.82
CA SER A 950 44.25 5.78 34.22
C SER A 950 43.99 7.25 34.58
N ARG A 951 44.17 8.16 33.60
CA ARG A 951 43.89 9.59 33.79
C ARG A 951 42.38 9.86 33.75
N VAL A 952 41.72 9.65 34.88
CA VAL A 952 40.60 10.51 35.27
C VAL A 952 41.21 11.88 35.55
N PHE A 953 40.91 12.86 34.70
CA PHE A 953 41.43 14.22 34.90
C PHE A 953 40.67 14.91 36.02
N LEU A 954 41.30 14.97 37.20
CA LEU A 954 40.83 15.76 38.33
C LEU A 954 40.69 17.24 37.93
N LEU A 955 39.70 17.92 38.50
CA LEU A 955 39.28 19.26 38.09
C LEU A 955 40.33 20.35 38.42
N GLY A 956 41.05 20.20 39.53
CA GLY A 956 42.03 21.16 40.04
C GLY A 956 43.25 21.36 39.12
N PRO A 957 44.01 20.30 38.79
CA PRO A 957 45.19 20.42 37.93
C PRO A 957 44.87 20.98 36.55
N GLY A 958 43.73 20.60 35.97
CA GLY A 958 43.32 21.07 34.64
C GLY A 958 43.01 22.57 34.59
N LEU A 959 42.42 23.14 35.64
CA LEU A 959 42.18 24.59 35.74
C LEU A 959 43.49 25.38 35.90
N THR A 960 44.46 24.86 36.66
CA THR A 960 45.79 25.49 36.80
C THR A 960 46.54 25.51 35.47
N HIS A 961 46.53 24.41 34.72
CA HIS A 961 47.13 24.37 33.38
C HIS A 961 46.37 25.22 32.35
N ALA A 962 45.04 25.34 32.48
CA ALA A 962 44.26 26.25 31.64
C ALA A 962 44.63 27.72 31.92
N ARG A 963 44.77 28.12 33.19
CA ARG A 963 45.18 29.49 33.57
C ARG A 963 46.57 29.85 33.06
N THR A 964 47.54 28.96 33.26
CA THR A 964 48.92 29.18 32.80
C THR A 964 49.00 29.21 31.28
N TYR A 965 48.34 28.28 30.58
CA TYR A 965 48.28 28.30 29.12
C TYR A 965 47.62 29.57 28.58
N ALA A 966 46.51 30.01 29.20
CA ALA A 966 45.81 31.23 28.82
C ALA A 966 46.62 32.49 29.16
N ALA A 967 47.43 32.50 30.23
CA ALA A 967 48.34 33.59 30.52
C ALA A 967 49.41 33.75 29.42
N THR A 968 49.91 32.63 28.88
CA THR A 968 50.92 32.65 27.80
C THR A 968 50.32 32.92 26.41
N HIS A 969 49.13 32.40 26.12
CA HIS A 969 48.55 32.44 24.76
C HIS A 969 47.33 33.36 24.63
N GLY A 970 46.83 33.92 25.73
CA GLY A 970 45.66 34.79 25.79
C GLY A 970 44.32 34.10 25.51
N HIS A 971 44.27 32.76 25.41
CA HIS A 971 43.06 32.00 25.07
C HIS A 971 43.18 30.50 25.40
N LEU A 972 42.05 29.79 25.41
CA LEU A 972 41.98 28.33 25.58
C LEU A 972 41.73 27.54 24.28
N ALA A 973 41.98 28.15 23.12
CA ALA A 973 41.84 27.53 21.80
C ALA A 973 43.08 26.68 21.40
N CYS A 974 43.42 25.67 22.20
CA CYS A 974 44.50 24.73 21.87
C CYS A 974 44.01 23.53 21.05
N SER A 975 44.94 22.88 20.35
CA SER A 975 44.66 21.64 19.61
C SER A 975 44.32 20.50 20.57
N GLN A 976 43.60 19.47 20.10
CA GLN A 976 43.26 18.31 20.94
C GLN A 976 44.50 17.56 21.47
N THR A 977 45.62 17.63 20.75
CA THR A 977 46.88 16.98 21.11
C THR A 977 47.80 17.85 21.96
N THR A 978 47.40 19.07 22.32
CA THR A 978 48.24 19.98 23.10
C THR A 978 48.49 19.44 24.51
N LEU A 979 49.77 19.21 24.80
CA LEU A 979 50.31 18.96 26.13
C LEU A 979 50.90 20.27 26.66
N HIS A 980 50.48 20.69 27.85
CA HIS A 980 51.03 21.85 28.55
C HIS A 980 51.67 21.35 29.85
N ASP A 981 52.99 21.52 29.99
CA ASP A 981 53.79 20.99 31.11
C ASP A 981 53.52 19.50 31.41
N GLY A 982 53.42 18.69 30.36
CA GLY A 982 53.14 17.25 30.46
C GLY A 982 51.67 16.88 30.77
N PHE A 983 50.80 17.86 30.98
CA PHE A 983 49.35 17.69 31.14
C PHE A 983 48.62 17.82 29.79
N PRO A 984 47.74 16.86 29.41
CA PRO A 984 47.04 16.88 28.11
C PRO A 984 45.84 17.83 28.14
N LEU A 985 46.15 19.13 28.20
CA LEU A 985 45.20 20.23 28.29
C LEU A 985 44.21 20.21 27.11
N GLY A 986 44.66 19.86 25.91
CA GLY A 986 43.81 19.76 24.71
C GLY A 986 42.69 18.72 24.84
N ALA A 987 43.04 17.50 25.27
CA ALA A 987 42.07 16.42 25.49
C ALA A 987 41.12 16.75 26.66
N TRP A 988 41.65 17.37 27.71
CA TRP A 988 40.86 17.81 28.87
C TRP A 988 39.81 18.86 28.50
N LEU A 989 40.18 19.91 27.76
CA LEU A 989 39.23 20.96 27.33
C LEU A 989 38.15 20.40 26.39
N VAL A 990 38.47 19.43 25.53
CA VAL A 990 37.48 18.75 24.68
C VAL A 990 36.44 17.99 25.53
N GLN A 991 36.90 17.28 26.56
CA GLN A 991 36.02 16.58 27.49
C GLN A 991 35.09 17.55 28.23
N LYS A 992 35.62 18.68 28.74
CA LYS A 992 34.83 19.69 29.46
C LYS A 992 33.81 20.39 28.55
N ARG A 993 34.18 20.78 27.33
CA ARG A 993 33.24 21.36 26.35
C ARG A 993 32.10 20.40 25.99
N SER A 994 32.42 19.10 25.86
CA SER A 994 31.41 18.07 25.58
C SER A 994 30.43 17.93 26.75
N ALA A 995 30.92 17.91 27.97
CA ALA A 995 30.09 17.86 29.17
C ALA A 995 29.23 19.13 29.33
N ALA A 996 29.76 20.32 28.99
CA ALA A 996 29.02 21.58 28.99
C ALA A 996 27.81 21.56 28.06
N ARG A 997 28.01 21.13 26.79
CA ARG A 997 26.92 21.07 25.79
C ARG A 997 25.84 20.04 26.12
N GLN A 998 26.18 19.04 26.93
CA GLN A 998 25.26 18.00 27.39
C GLN A 998 24.54 18.38 28.69
N GLY A 999 24.80 19.58 29.25
CA GLY A 999 24.24 20.01 30.53
C GLY A 999 24.75 19.22 31.74
N ARG A 1000 25.88 18.51 31.60
CA ARG A 1000 26.46 17.61 32.63
C ARG A 1000 27.51 18.27 33.51
N LEU A 1001 27.79 19.56 33.32
CA LEU A 1001 28.67 20.33 34.19
C LEU A 1001 27.84 21.11 35.21
N SER A 1002 28.26 21.06 36.48
CA SER A 1002 27.68 21.89 37.53
C SER A 1002 27.80 23.37 37.12
N PRO A 1003 26.68 24.11 37.01
CA PRO A 1003 26.68 25.48 36.47
C PRO A 1003 27.53 26.48 37.26
N THR A 1004 27.80 26.24 38.55
CA THR A 1004 28.27 27.28 39.47
C THR A 1004 29.78 27.34 39.72
N THR A 1005 30.57 26.28 39.48
CA THR A 1005 32.01 26.29 39.86
C THR A 1005 32.98 26.09 38.70
N THR A 1006 32.75 25.09 37.83
CA THR A 1006 33.71 24.78 36.74
C THR A 1006 33.52 25.67 35.52
N THR A 1007 32.27 25.88 35.10
CA THR A 1007 31.92 26.72 33.95
C THR A 1007 32.32 28.17 34.21
N HIS A 1008 31.94 28.72 35.37
CA HIS A 1008 32.34 30.05 35.80
C HIS A 1008 33.86 30.24 35.84
N ALA A 1009 34.62 29.26 36.36
CA ALA A 1009 36.07 29.35 36.42
C ALA A 1009 36.74 29.35 35.04
N LEU A 1010 36.19 28.63 34.05
CA LEU A 1010 36.69 28.63 32.67
C LEU A 1010 36.23 29.87 31.88
N ASP A 1011 35.00 30.34 32.10
CA ASP A 1011 34.48 31.58 31.51
C ASP A 1011 35.29 32.81 31.94
N THR A 1012 35.78 32.80 33.19
CA THR A 1012 36.67 33.84 33.72
C THR A 1012 38.05 33.82 33.03
N ILE A 1013 38.53 32.65 32.58
CA ILE A 1013 39.84 32.50 31.92
C ILE A 1013 39.76 32.83 30.43
N ASP A 1014 38.72 32.34 29.75
CA ASP A 1014 38.42 32.65 28.35
C ASP A 1014 36.90 32.60 28.16
N PRO A 1015 36.22 33.75 28.02
CA PRO A 1015 34.76 33.80 27.81
C PRO A 1015 34.28 33.01 26.60
N TRP A 1016 35.18 32.71 25.66
CA TRP A 1016 34.92 31.93 24.45
C TRP A 1016 35.56 30.54 24.50
N TRP A 1017 35.80 29.97 25.69
CA TRP A 1017 36.34 28.62 25.82
C TRP A 1017 35.37 27.57 25.25
N ASN A 1018 34.05 27.79 25.27
CA ASN A 1018 33.03 26.93 24.65
C ASN A 1018 32.03 27.75 23.81
N PRO A 1019 32.42 28.21 22.60
CA PRO A 1019 31.59 29.10 21.80
C PRO A 1019 30.47 28.34 21.07
N PRO A 1020 29.41 29.03 20.62
CA PRO A 1020 28.32 28.43 19.84
C PRO A 1020 28.71 28.11 18.38
N TRP A 1021 29.89 28.54 17.91
CA TRP A 1021 30.41 28.28 16.56
C TRP A 1021 31.51 27.21 16.54
N SER A 1022 31.93 26.80 15.33
CA SER A 1022 32.87 25.69 15.16
C SER A 1022 34.29 26.01 15.65
N ARG A 1023 35.01 24.98 16.10
CA ARG A 1023 36.43 25.09 16.47
C ARG A 1023 37.33 25.53 15.32
N THR A 1024 37.01 25.11 14.11
CA THR A 1024 37.75 25.50 12.90
C THR A 1024 37.64 27.00 12.65
N TRP A 1025 36.46 27.59 12.88
CA TRP A 1025 36.27 29.04 12.82
C TRP A 1025 37.12 29.76 13.88
N GLN A 1026 37.12 29.27 15.12
CA GLN A 1026 37.87 29.89 16.22
C GLN A 1026 39.40 29.83 15.98
N HIS A 1027 39.91 28.71 15.45
CA HIS A 1027 41.33 28.61 15.07
C HIS A 1027 41.71 29.55 13.92
N ALA A 1028 40.88 29.62 12.87
CA ALA A 1028 41.11 30.54 11.76
C ALA A 1028 41.06 32.01 12.20
N TYR A 1029 40.13 32.35 13.11
CA TYR A 1029 40.08 33.67 13.73
C TYR A 1029 41.36 34.02 14.51
N ARG A 1030 41.87 33.11 15.34
CA ARG A 1030 43.10 33.34 16.12
C ARG A 1030 44.33 33.44 15.22
N GLN A 1031 44.40 32.67 14.14
CA GLN A 1031 45.44 32.82 13.12
C GLN A 1031 45.35 34.19 12.45
N ALA A 1032 44.16 34.64 12.04
CA ALA A 1032 43.97 35.98 11.47
C ALA A 1032 44.39 37.09 12.44
N GLN A 1033 44.05 36.95 13.72
CA GLN A 1033 44.44 37.87 14.79
C GLN A 1033 45.96 37.91 15.00
N PHE A 1034 46.62 36.75 15.00
CA PHE A 1034 48.08 36.65 15.15
C PHE A 1034 48.82 37.28 13.97
N HIS A 1035 48.40 37.00 12.74
CA HIS A 1035 48.98 37.57 11.53
C HIS A 1035 48.83 39.11 11.49
N GLN A 1036 47.70 39.63 11.94
CA GLN A 1036 47.53 41.09 12.06
C GLN A 1036 48.44 41.73 13.11
N ARG A 1037 48.63 41.09 14.26
CA ARG A 1037 49.52 41.62 15.32
C ARG A 1037 51.00 41.55 14.94
N THR A 1038 51.39 40.55 14.15
CA THR A 1038 52.79 40.31 13.77
C THR A 1038 53.17 40.92 12.42
N GLY A 1039 52.21 41.44 11.66
CA GLY A 1039 52.44 42.02 10.33
C GLY A 1039 52.80 41.01 9.24
N GLN A 1040 52.75 39.69 9.53
CA GLN A 1040 53.10 38.64 8.57
C GLN A 1040 51.99 38.40 7.55
N SER A 1041 52.35 38.22 6.28
CA SER A 1041 51.38 37.97 5.20
C SER A 1041 50.53 36.72 5.47
N PRO A 1042 49.18 36.81 5.41
CA PRO A 1042 48.30 35.68 5.69
C PRO A 1042 48.34 34.64 4.57
N SER A 1043 48.23 33.36 4.93
CA SER A 1043 48.19 32.26 3.95
C SER A 1043 46.98 32.35 3.00
N PRO A 1044 47.04 31.76 1.79
CA PRO A 1044 45.92 31.78 0.84
C PRO A 1044 44.60 31.23 1.43
N ALA A 1045 44.70 30.19 2.27
CA ALA A 1045 43.55 29.62 2.97
C ALA A 1045 42.92 30.60 3.97
N LEU A 1046 43.76 31.40 4.65
CA LEU A 1046 43.31 32.41 5.61
C LEU A 1046 42.71 33.65 4.89
N GLN A 1047 43.26 34.04 3.74
CA GLN A 1047 42.69 35.07 2.86
C GLN A 1047 41.31 34.65 2.32
N GLN A 1048 41.16 33.41 1.85
CA GLN A 1048 39.86 32.87 1.44
C GLN A 1048 38.87 32.82 2.60
N TRP A 1049 39.32 32.41 3.79
CA TRP A 1049 38.47 32.38 4.98
C TRP A 1049 37.97 33.77 5.38
N THR A 1050 38.85 34.77 5.39
CA THR A 1050 38.50 36.17 5.72
C THR A 1050 37.54 36.77 4.68
N GLY A 1051 37.79 36.57 3.38
CA GLY A 1051 36.86 36.97 2.32
C GLY A 1051 35.47 36.34 2.48
N ARG A 1052 35.43 35.06 2.83
CA ARG A 1052 34.18 34.35 3.13
C ARG A 1052 33.44 34.93 4.34
N GLN A 1053 34.15 35.37 5.39
CA GLN A 1053 33.52 36.01 6.55
C GLN A 1053 32.85 37.34 6.18
N ARG A 1054 33.46 38.13 5.28
CA ARG A 1054 32.88 39.39 4.80
C ARG A 1054 31.59 39.16 4.00
N THR A 1055 31.56 38.13 3.14
CA THR A 1055 30.34 37.77 2.39
C THR A 1055 29.21 37.24 3.27
N LEU A 1056 29.55 36.55 4.36
CA LEU A 1056 28.59 35.91 5.26
C LEU A 1056 28.20 36.80 6.44
N TRP A 1057 28.60 38.08 6.46
CA TRP A 1057 28.51 38.94 7.64
C TRP A 1057 27.11 38.95 8.28
N THR A 1058 26.05 39.06 7.48
CA THR A 1058 24.64 39.07 7.95
C THR A 1058 24.16 37.75 8.56
N THR A 1059 24.89 36.66 8.33
CA THR A 1059 24.60 35.32 8.86
C THR A 1059 25.52 34.90 10.01
N LEU A 1060 26.55 35.69 10.31
CA LEU A 1060 27.46 35.44 11.43
C LEU A 1060 26.81 35.79 12.76
N HIS A 1061 27.18 35.06 13.81
CA HIS A 1061 26.73 35.35 15.17
C HIS A 1061 27.20 36.77 15.59
N PRO A 1062 26.41 37.57 16.34
CA PRO A 1062 26.80 38.94 16.71
C PRO A 1062 28.18 39.03 17.39
N ALA A 1063 28.51 38.06 18.25
CA ALA A 1063 29.83 37.96 18.84
C ALA A 1063 30.97 37.66 17.84
N GLN A 1064 30.70 36.91 16.75
CA GLN A 1064 31.67 36.69 15.68
C GLN A 1064 31.90 37.97 14.88
N GLN A 1065 30.85 38.76 14.60
CA GLN A 1065 30.96 40.07 13.96
C GLN A 1065 31.81 41.02 14.81
N HIS A 1066 31.54 41.09 16.11
CA HIS A 1066 32.34 41.89 17.04
C HIS A 1066 33.80 41.45 17.08
N LEU A 1067 34.08 40.15 17.22
CA LEU A 1067 35.43 39.58 17.21
C LEU A 1067 36.18 39.87 15.89
N LEU A 1068 35.52 39.76 14.74
CA LEU A 1068 36.12 40.08 13.44
C LEU A 1068 36.41 41.58 13.29
N THR A 1069 35.53 42.43 13.82
CA THR A 1069 35.69 43.89 13.82
C THR A 1069 36.90 44.31 14.67
N THR A 1070 37.15 43.64 15.81
CA THR A 1070 38.33 43.94 16.66
C THR A 1070 39.66 43.55 16.04
N ILE A 1071 39.66 42.79 14.94
CA ILE A 1071 40.83 42.51 14.11
C ILE A 1071 40.67 43.12 12.70
N GLY A 1072 40.02 44.29 12.59
CA GLY A 1072 39.96 45.07 11.34
C GLY A 1072 39.30 44.37 10.14
N ILE A 1073 38.52 43.31 10.35
CA ILE A 1073 37.73 42.66 9.31
C ILE A 1073 36.31 43.24 9.41
N HIS A 1074 35.98 44.10 8.46
CA HIS A 1074 34.68 44.75 8.34
C HIS A 1074 33.82 44.11 7.25
N PRO A 1075 32.49 44.25 7.30
CA PRO A 1075 31.63 43.87 6.18
C PRO A 1075 32.03 44.65 4.93
N HIS A 1076 31.76 44.08 3.75
CA HIS A 1076 31.77 44.86 2.53
C HIS A 1076 30.69 45.94 2.64
N THR A 1077 31.09 47.20 2.45
CA THR A 1077 30.18 48.35 2.38
C THR A 1077 29.34 48.30 1.13
#